data_AF-A0A3L7SWJ3-F1
#
_entry.id   AF-A0A3L7SWJ3-F1
#
_cell.length_a   1.000
_cell.length_b   1.000
_cell.length_c   1.000
_cell.angle_alpha   90.00
_cell.angle_beta   90.00
_cell.angle_gamma   90.00
#
_symmetry.space_group_name_H-M   'P 1'
#
loop_
_entity.id
_entity.type
_entity.pdbx_description
1 polymer ?
#
loop_
_entity_poly.entity_id
_entity_poly.type
_entity_poly.pdbx_seq_one_letter_code
_entity_poly.pdbx_strand_id
1 'polypeptide(L)'
;MPSLFRILSASFLMLLLRSDHIFAEHPKAIFDEKQREFFKSYCVRCHNAEKQEGKLRLDDISFAIDSVEKADRWQKILNQMNSGEMPPEDAKQPERVAKTEFLDLLSRTLVTARKSLVDGGGNITMRRLNRREYKNTIRDLLGVEINVRELPADGGAGTFDTVGSSLFMSSDQFEQYLAIGRQALDEHFSRFVLPSGAQPRKMHVEAEATNVRIAKGLQQRVDDHDRYAKWTTAVDSAAQKPENAAVALQIRAEKKDKPTHIYFSWNKIPGAPSPKDFGFVDAVNADEQGRRDWVHFVPHHRAYMQHPLTKTGAFLTIDDAFVNSRQMFRIPNDWPAGDYVVRVRIAGMEGIPKERRFVEFGPQHEGGSCSVISTHEITGTQGVPQVLEIPLKFSPTNTCVFMFRERGSHESDAASSRLFAEAKQRNGIGPEFALWIDWIEVESANGSKVTVKTIKERREVELHANAMVGGTYNGYFKGGNEAAKKFLETGQPQKGIPDELEAKFRVKVFEQHGPSFLRYLNDPLTKTGAYLTTFNVHTEEVITLPPDQPSGWLKTKHEVENAVPGEYMLRFRIGAVKGTPKERHFVELGSRKEKDEFGLMQTFQISGSTDAPQIIEVPVSITAIGPRTFVLREKRDVKLDHEIYTAAQKATGVGPPSALWIDWVEWEGPLVKQMPVAKIQHIEPESRRAEVERSHLRYKFLNEQYGKWKAAGGEEAKLKDFGFTDKSHAEFAKVVWESNNRWFQQYLDRPLSKTGLYLDNTVNETSEYAIDLPSNLETGDYVMRVKIGRIPGMPAERAFLSFVEASPIDKDDRTFLSNKQITANIGKPEIIELPFKVRPGGARKFILMEKRPLKKEGISLPGRTRAITDAKQRDPVLWIDWIEYEGPLVASDSRAKIIPVVFENKNSASERDHARKIIETFAVRAFRDKAPKPEYIEKLVKLFDMRVKAGDKFENAIKEPLSVVLATPHFLYLSEPAEEKNPRALTPLEFASRLSYFLWSAPPDETLLALARSGDLIKPDVLVLQVDRMIDSSKSGEFVNGFTHQWLRMDRLDFFQFNTQLYRDFDESTKAAARSEVFRTIEHVLRMNSSVRDLLKSDYVVINGILANYYGIDGISGDEFRKVAVPKGSPRGGLLGMAAIMAMGSNGEVTSPVERGVWVLKFLLNDPPPPAPPAVPQLTRLEGKLLTTRERLLAHQEEPQCASCHRKIDPIGFGLENFNAVGKWR
;
A
#
# COMPACT_ATOMS: atom_id res chain seq x y z
N MET A 1 -69.92 18.51 27.19
CA MET A 1 -68.99 18.65 28.33
C MET A 1 -67.64 19.22 27.87
N PRO A 2 -67.54 20.49 27.43
CA PRO A 2 -66.28 21.04 26.91
C PRO A 2 -65.44 21.76 27.99
N SER A 3 -65.91 21.87 29.24
CA SER A 3 -65.23 22.63 30.29
C SER A 3 -64.25 21.81 31.14
N LEU A 4 -64.41 20.48 31.25
CA LEU A 4 -63.50 19.65 32.06
C LEU A 4 -62.12 19.46 31.43
N PHE A 5 -62.00 19.46 30.10
CA PHE A 5 -60.71 19.30 29.43
C PHE A 5 -59.83 20.55 29.50
N ARG A 6 -60.43 21.75 29.56
CA ARG A 6 -59.66 23.01 29.70
C ARG A 6 -59.16 23.25 31.13
N ILE A 7 -59.85 22.74 32.15
CA ILE A 7 -59.44 22.91 33.55
C ILE A 7 -58.30 21.92 33.92
N LEU A 8 -58.34 20.68 33.39
CA LEU A 8 -57.25 19.70 33.59
C LEU A 8 -55.95 20.10 32.87
N SER A 9 -56.02 20.77 31.71
CA SER A 9 -54.83 21.28 31.01
C SER A 9 -54.18 22.49 31.71
N ALA A 10 -54.95 23.32 32.42
CA ALA A 10 -54.41 24.47 33.16
C ALA A 10 -53.73 24.05 34.48
N SER A 11 -54.26 23.04 35.18
CA SER A 11 -53.64 22.51 36.40
C SER A 11 -52.39 21.68 36.14
N PHE A 12 -52.31 20.97 34.99
CA PHE A 12 -51.09 20.23 34.61
C PHE A 12 -49.95 21.18 34.17
N LEU A 13 -50.30 22.33 33.56
CA LEU A 13 -49.33 23.36 33.19
C LEU A 13 -48.81 24.15 34.41
N MET A 14 -49.64 24.36 35.45
CA MET A 14 -49.19 24.96 36.71
C MET A 14 -48.37 24.01 37.61
N LEU A 15 -48.57 22.69 37.52
CA LEU A 15 -47.75 21.72 38.26
C LEU A 15 -46.34 21.55 37.65
N LEU A 16 -46.22 21.68 36.32
CA LEU A 16 -44.92 21.68 35.61
C LEU A 16 -44.11 22.97 35.81
N LEU A 17 -44.73 24.04 36.30
CA LEU A 17 -44.06 25.31 36.63
C LEU A 17 -43.65 25.43 38.12
N ARG A 18 -43.85 24.37 38.93
CA ARG A 18 -43.48 24.34 40.36
C ARG A 18 -42.65 23.13 40.79
N SER A 19 -42.04 22.41 39.85
CA SER A 19 -40.85 21.64 40.17
C SER A 19 -39.67 22.60 40.17
N ASP A 20 -39.42 23.23 41.32
CA ASP A 20 -38.07 23.66 41.67
C ASP A 20 -37.21 22.41 41.56
N HIS A 21 -36.54 22.26 40.43
CA HIS A 21 -35.46 21.30 40.29
C HIS A 21 -34.48 21.65 41.40
N ILE A 22 -34.44 20.79 42.43
CA ILE A 22 -33.26 20.69 43.29
C ILE A 22 -32.16 20.18 42.36
N PHE A 23 -31.53 21.10 41.63
CA PHE A 23 -30.26 20.83 41.00
C PHE A 23 -29.31 20.48 42.15
N ALA A 24 -28.84 19.25 42.15
CA ALA A 24 -27.68 18.89 42.96
C ALA A 24 -26.58 19.94 42.66
N GLU A 25 -25.98 20.51 43.71
CA GLU A 25 -24.98 21.56 43.56
C GLU A 25 -23.88 21.09 42.59
N HIS A 26 -23.62 21.85 41.52
CA HIS A 26 -22.65 21.45 40.50
C HIS A 26 -21.28 21.17 41.16
N PRO A 27 -20.64 20.03 40.85
CA PRO A 27 -19.34 19.71 41.43
C PRO A 27 -18.32 20.79 41.03
N LYS A 28 -17.78 21.50 42.01
CA LYS A 28 -16.79 22.58 41.81
C LYS A 28 -15.39 21.98 41.80
N ALA A 29 -14.65 22.16 40.71
CA ALA A 29 -13.27 21.71 40.60
C ALA A 29 -12.32 22.69 41.31
N ILE A 30 -12.25 22.59 42.64
CA ILE A 30 -11.44 23.44 43.50
C ILE A 30 -10.41 22.56 44.20
N PHE A 31 -9.17 23.04 44.27
CA PHE A 31 -8.11 22.33 45.00
C PHE A 31 -8.39 22.35 46.49
N ASP A 32 -7.99 21.30 47.19
CA ASP A 32 -8.03 21.27 48.64
C ASP A 32 -6.81 21.99 49.27
N GLU A 33 -6.79 22.08 50.60
CA GLU A 33 -5.73 22.75 51.34
C GLU A 33 -4.38 22.04 51.23
N LYS A 34 -4.36 20.70 51.17
CA LYS A 34 -3.14 19.90 51.01
C LYS A 34 -2.50 20.13 49.65
N GLN A 35 -3.29 20.19 48.58
CA GLN A 35 -2.78 20.45 47.24
C GLN A 35 -2.21 21.87 47.12
N ARG A 36 -2.84 22.86 47.78
CA ARG A 36 -2.31 24.24 47.87
C ARG A 36 -0.98 24.31 48.61
N GLU A 37 -0.86 23.58 49.73
CA GLU A 37 0.35 23.54 50.54
C GLU A 37 1.51 22.84 49.82
N PHE A 38 1.23 21.74 49.12
CA PHE A 38 2.20 21.07 48.25
C PHE A 38 2.71 22.03 47.18
N PHE A 39 1.81 22.72 46.48
CA PHE A 39 2.14 23.66 45.43
C PHE A 39 3.02 24.82 45.93
N LYS A 40 2.69 25.39 47.09
CA LYS A 40 3.48 26.44 47.74
C LYS A 40 4.88 25.97 48.11
N SER A 41 5.00 24.73 48.58
CA SER A 41 6.25 24.16 49.08
C SER A 41 7.24 23.75 47.98
N TYR A 42 6.74 23.32 46.82
CA TYR A 42 7.56 22.70 45.78
C TYR A 42 7.58 23.45 44.43
N CYS A 43 6.60 24.30 44.12
CA CYS A 43 6.48 24.95 42.81
C CYS A 43 6.82 26.45 42.85
N VAL A 44 6.26 27.19 43.82
CA VAL A 44 6.31 28.67 43.83
C VAL A 44 7.72 29.25 44.06
N ARG A 45 8.63 28.49 44.68
CA ARG A 45 10.00 28.95 44.94
C ARG A 45 10.78 29.28 43.66
N CYS A 46 10.53 28.54 42.58
CA CYS A 46 11.19 28.71 41.28
C CYS A 46 10.30 29.45 40.26
N HIS A 47 8.97 29.32 40.41
CA HIS A 47 7.98 29.91 39.50
C HIS A 47 7.19 31.07 40.14
N ASN A 48 7.88 32.01 40.78
CA ASN A 48 7.29 33.25 41.31
C ASN A 48 7.54 34.45 40.39
N ALA A 49 7.02 35.61 40.77
CA ALA A 49 7.19 36.88 40.07
C ALA A 49 8.66 37.24 39.73
N GLU A 50 9.62 36.86 40.57
CA GLU A 50 11.03 37.25 40.42
C GLU A 50 11.83 36.26 39.56
N LYS A 51 11.70 34.95 39.80
CA LYS A 51 12.54 33.92 39.15
C LYS A 51 12.01 33.42 37.82
N GLN A 52 10.71 33.13 37.75
CA GLN A 52 10.01 32.64 36.55
C GLN A 52 10.81 31.59 35.74
N GLU A 53 11.37 30.58 36.41
CA GLU A 53 12.13 29.52 35.73
C GLU A 53 11.28 28.86 34.63
N GLY A 54 11.88 28.59 33.48
CA GLY A 54 11.15 28.10 32.30
C GLY A 54 10.14 29.10 31.69
N LYS A 55 10.25 30.40 32.00
CA LYS A 55 9.30 31.47 31.60
C LYS A 55 7.87 31.23 32.12
N LEU A 56 7.73 30.51 33.23
CA LEU A 56 6.45 30.16 33.83
C LEU A 56 6.28 30.84 35.19
N ARG A 57 5.17 31.57 35.34
CA ARG A 57 4.73 32.18 36.59
C ARG A 57 3.54 31.42 37.17
N LEU A 58 3.66 31.00 38.42
CA LEU A 58 2.73 30.11 39.12
C LEU A 58 2.19 30.68 40.44
N ASP A 59 2.77 31.76 40.98
CA ASP A 59 2.26 32.44 42.18
C ASP A 59 0.89 33.10 41.98
N ASP A 60 0.48 33.33 40.73
CA ASP A 60 -0.80 33.93 40.35
C ASP A 60 -1.86 32.91 39.88
N ILE A 61 -1.56 31.61 39.94
CA ILE A 61 -2.45 30.59 39.39
C ILE A 61 -3.70 30.43 40.25
N SER A 62 -4.87 30.33 39.61
CA SER A 62 -6.12 30.10 40.31
C SER A 62 -6.28 28.63 40.69
N PHE A 63 -6.61 28.37 41.95
CA PHE A 63 -6.90 27.03 42.48
C PHE A 63 -8.36 26.58 42.28
N ALA A 64 -9.15 27.36 41.54
CA ALA A 64 -10.47 26.98 41.06
C ALA A 64 -10.39 26.82 39.53
N ILE A 65 -10.68 25.62 39.03
CA ILE A 65 -10.68 25.31 37.59
C ILE A 65 -12.10 25.48 37.05
N ASP A 66 -12.44 26.71 36.69
CA ASP A 66 -13.76 27.11 36.17
C ASP A 66 -13.71 27.59 34.70
N SER A 67 -12.55 27.51 34.05
CA SER A 67 -12.36 27.86 32.64
C SER A 67 -11.39 26.91 31.94
N VAL A 68 -11.47 26.86 30.60
CA VAL A 68 -10.62 26.00 29.76
C VAL A 68 -9.14 26.43 29.86
N GLU A 69 -8.87 27.73 29.91
CA GLU A 69 -7.52 28.29 30.05
C GLU A 69 -6.87 27.87 31.37
N LYS A 70 -7.64 27.85 32.46
CA LYS A 70 -7.17 27.38 33.76
C LYS A 70 -6.94 25.87 33.75
N ALA A 71 -7.81 25.10 33.10
CA ALA A 71 -7.66 23.65 32.97
C ALA A 71 -6.41 23.26 32.17
N ASP A 72 -6.10 23.99 31.08
CA ASP A 72 -4.89 23.79 30.28
C ASP A 72 -3.61 24.10 31.07
N ARG A 73 -3.59 25.23 31.82
CA ARG A 73 -2.44 25.57 32.69
C ARG A 73 -2.17 24.47 33.71
N TRP A 74 -3.20 23.93 34.36
CA TRP A 74 -3.05 22.84 35.33
C TRP A 74 -2.70 21.49 34.69
N GLN A 75 -3.17 21.21 33.47
CA GLN A 75 -2.80 20.01 32.72
C GLN A 75 -1.31 20.00 32.34
N LYS A 76 -0.76 21.16 31.95
CA LYS A 76 0.68 21.30 31.65
C LYS A 76 1.55 21.03 32.89
N ILE A 77 1.12 21.50 34.06
CA ILE A 77 1.78 21.21 35.34
C ILE A 77 1.72 19.71 35.66
N LEU A 78 0.56 19.06 35.47
CA LEU A 78 0.40 17.61 35.65
C LEU A 78 1.37 16.81 34.76
N ASN A 79 1.50 17.20 33.48
CA ASN A 79 2.39 16.52 32.52
C ASN A 79 3.86 16.63 32.91
N GLN A 80 4.30 17.83 33.33
CA GLN A 80 5.68 18.10 33.76
C GLN A 80 6.05 17.40 35.07
N MET A 81 5.09 17.22 35.98
CA MET A 81 5.30 16.45 37.20
C MET A 81 5.35 14.94 36.92
N ASN A 82 4.58 14.45 35.92
CA ASN A 82 4.55 13.06 35.47
C ASN A 82 5.80 12.66 34.67
N SER A 83 6.39 13.56 33.88
CA SER A 83 7.65 13.31 33.17
C SER A 83 8.85 13.16 34.11
N GLY A 84 8.70 13.56 35.37
CA GLY A 84 9.78 13.53 36.36
C GLY A 84 10.74 14.71 36.25
N GLU A 85 10.54 15.61 35.28
CA GLU A 85 11.37 16.79 35.04
C GLU A 85 11.19 17.87 36.11
N MET A 86 10.07 17.84 36.85
CA MET A 86 9.76 18.78 37.93
C MET A 86 9.45 18.08 39.27
N PRO A 87 9.93 18.61 40.41
CA PRO A 87 10.99 19.65 40.53
C PRO A 87 12.36 19.16 40.01
N PRO A 88 13.28 20.05 39.57
CA PRO A 88 14.61 19.65 39.08
C PRO A 88 15.49 19.06 40.19
N GLU A 89 16.52 18.29 39.82
CA GLU A 89 17.34 17.51 40.78
C GLU A 89 17.97 18.37 41.89
N ASP A 90 18.31 19.62 41.60
CA ASP A 90 18.89 20.61 42.53
C ASP A 90 17.84 21.33 43.41
N ALA A 91 16.55 21.09 43.17
CA ALA A 91 15.46 21.62 43.97
C ALA A 91 14.99 20.65 45.08
N LYS A 92 14.22 21.18 46.04
CA LYS A 92 13.64 20.38 47.13
C LYS A 92 12.67 19.36 46.52
N GLN A 93 13.01 18.07 46.63
CA GLN A 93 12.16 17.00 46.12
C GLN A 93 11.02 16.66 47.11
N PRO A 94 9.80 16.41 46.63
CA PRO A 94 8.72 15.89 47.45
C PRO A 94 8.96 14.41 47.79
N GLU A 95 8.45 13.96 48.94
CA GLU A 95 8.42 12.53 49.24
C GLU A 95 7.56 11.78 48.20
N ARG A 96 7.97 10.54 47.86
CA ARG A 96 7.33 9.76 46.79
C ARG A 96 5.83 9.61 46.98
N VAL A 97 5.39 9.37 48.23
CA VAL A 97 3.97 9.23 48.59
C VAL A 97 3.21 10.54 48.38
N ALA A 98 3.77 11.66 48.84
CA ALA A 98 3.16 12.98 48.67
C ALA A 98 3.07 13.41 47.20
N LYS A 99 4.08 13.07 46.37
CA LYS A 99 4.05 13.32 44.92
C LYS A 99 2.94 12.50 44.24
N THR A 100 2.82 11.22 44.56
CA THR A 100 1.76 10.36 44.00
C THR A 100 0.37 10.81 44.42
N GLU A 101 0.17 11.18 45.68
CA GLU A 101 -1.11 11.68 46.20
C GLU A 101 -1.51 13.00 45.54
N PHE A 102 -0.56 13.94 45.38
CA PHE A 102 -0.79 15.19 44.66
C PHE A 102 -1.20 14.97 43.19
N LEU A 103 -0.50 14.07 42.49
CA LEU A 103 -0.79 13.74 41.09
C LEU A 103 -2.17 13.09 40.90
N ASP A 104 -2.56 12.16 41.78
CA ASP A 104 -3.88 11.52 41.74
C ASP A 104 -5.00 12.54 42.02
N LEU A 105 -4.85 13.37 43.05
CA LEU A 105 -5.82 14.42 43.37
C LEU A 105 -5.93 15.46 42.25
N LEU A 106 -4.80 15.90 41.67
CA LEU A 106 -4.79 16.83 40.54
C LEU A 106 -5.51 16.24 39.32
N SER A 107 -5.27 14.96 39.02
CA SER A 107 -5.95 14.24 37.94
C SER A 107 -7.47 14.20 38.15
N ARG A 108 -7.93 13.88 39.36
CA ARG A 108 -9.37 13.86 39.72
C ARG A 108 -10.01 15.25 39.66
N THR A 109 -9.31 16.29 40.13
CA THR A 109 -9.78 17.68 40.02
C THR A 109 -9.91 18.11 38.57
N LEU A 110 -8.97 17.72 37.69
CA LEU A 110 -9.05 18.00 36.25
C LEU A 110 -10.18 17.20 35.56
N VAL A 111 -10.46 15.96 35.97
CA VAL A 111 -11.62 15.21 35.48
C VAL A 111 -12.93 15.88 35.91
N THR A 112 -13.00 16.36 37.14
CA THR A 112 -14.16 17.10 37.66
C THR A 112 -14.35 18.42 36.92
N ALA A 113 -13.26 19.16 36.69
CA ALA A 113 -13.27 20.40 35.92
C ALA A 113 -13.76 20.16 34.49
N ARG A 114 -13.29 19.10 33.84
CA ARG A 114 -13.75 18.72 32.51
C ARG A 114 -15.25 18.43 32.51
N LYS A 115 -15.76 17.67 33.49
CA LYS A 115 -17.20 17.41 33.61
C LYS A 115 -18.02 18.68 33.84
N SER A 116 -17.56 19.59 34.70
CA SER A 116 -18.27 20.85 34.96
C SER A 116 -18.19 21.84 33.80
N LEU A 117 -17.10 21.82 33.02
CA LEU A 117 -16.94 22.60 31.79
C LEU A 117 -17.69 21.96 30.59
N VAL A 118 -18.13 20.71 30.73
CA VAL A 118 -18.88 19.93 29.73
C VAL A 118 -20.38 20.17 29.80
N ASP A 119 -20.94 20.35 31.00
CA ASP A 119 -22.38 20.63 31.22
C ASP A 119 -22.67 22.13 31.09
N GLY A 120 -22.74 22.63 29.86
CA GLY A 120 -23.05 24.04 29.56
C GLY A 120 -24.47 24.50 29.93
N GLY A 121 -25.29 23.69 30.59
CA GLY A 121 -26.66 24.07 31.00
C GLY A 121 -27.56 24.55 29.85
N GLY A 122 -27.32 24.06 28.62
CA GLY A 122 -28.00 24.53 27.41
C GLY A 122 -27.27 25.63 26.62
N ASN A 123 -26.12 26.12 27.10
CA ASN A 123 -25.24 26.99 26.32
C ASN A 123 -24.37 26.15 25.36
N ILE A 124 -24.41 26.49 24.08
CA ILE A 124 -23.63 25.85 23.02
C ILE A 124 -22.13 26.09 23.27
N THR A 125 -21.38 25.04 23.62
CA THR A 125 -19.91 25.07 23.65
C THR A 125 -19.35 25.08 22.22
N MET A 126 -18.29 25.85 21.96
CA MET A 126 -17.63 25.84 20.64
C MET A 126 -17.26 24.41 20.21
N ARG A 127 -17.75 23.99 19.05
CA ARG A 127 -17.58 22.64 18.52
C ARG A 127 -16.56 22.63 17.38
N ARG A 128 -15.46 21.88 17.55
CA ARG A 128 -14.50 21.60 16.48
C ARG A 128 -15.10 20.62 15.46
N LEU A 129 -14.73 20.73 14.19
CA LEU A 129 -14.95 19.70 13.17
C LEU A 129 -14.24 18.42 13.59
N ASN A 130 -14.95 17.29 13.65
CA ASN A 130 -14.31 16.01 13.86
C ASN A 130 -13.50 15.56 12.63
N ARG A 131 -12.71 14.49 12.71
CA ARG A 131 -11.87 13.97 11.61
C ARG A 131 -12.66 13.74 10.32
N ARG A 132 -13.89 13.18 10.42
CA ARG A 132 -14.78 12.93 9.28
C ARG A 132 -15.17 14.25 8.61
N GLU A 133 -15.61 15.21 9.40
CA GLU A 133 -16.02 16.53 8.95
C GLU A 133 -14.87 17.32 8.35
N TYR A 134 -13.70 17.34 9.00
CA TYR A 134 -12.49 17.98 8.49
C TYR A 134 -12.07 17.39 7.14
N LYS A 135 -12.05 16.05 7.01
CA LYS A 135 -11.76 15.37 5.75
C LYS A 135 -12.73 15.80 4.64
N ASN A 136 -14.03 15.83 4.94
CA ASN A 136 -15.06 16.21 3.98
C ASN A 136 -14.94 17.68 3.57
N THR A 137 -14.61 18.55 4.51
CA THR A 137 -14.40 20.00 4.27
C THR A 137 -13.16 20.25 3.41
N ILE A 138 -12.05 19.58 3.67
CA ILE A 138 -10.83 19.68 2.83
C ILE A 138 -11.11 19.17 1.41
N ARG A 139 -11.83 18.04 1.27
CA ARG A 139 -12.21 17.50 -0.03
C ARG A 139 -13.07 18.48 -0.82
N ASP A 140 -14.04 19.13 -0.19
CA ASP A 140 -14.92 20.12 -0.85
C ASP A 140 -14.16 21.39 -1.22
N LEU A 141 -13.28 21.87 -0.33
CA LEU A 141 -12.55 23.13 -0.51
C LEU A 141 -11.41 23.03 -1.53
N LEU A 142 -10.63 21.94 -1.48
CA LEU A 142 -9.38 21.78 -2.22
C LEU A 142 -9.42 20.68 -3.30
N GLY A 143 -10.45 19.83 -3.31
CA GLY A 143 -10.51 18.70 -4.25
C GLY A 143 -9.49 17.60 -3.99
N VAL A 144 -8.89 17.55 -2.78
CA VAL A 144 -7.90 16.55 -2.37
C VAL A 144 -8.45 15.66 -1.26
N GLU A 145 -8.08 14.37 -1.29
CA GLU A 145 -8.34 13.46 -0.17
C GLU A 145 -7.10 13.39 0.73
N ILE A 146 -7.30 13.50 2.04
CA ILE A 146 -6.24 13.46 3.04
C ILE A 146 -6.42 12.31 4.03
N ASN A 147 -5.32 11.82 4.59
CA ASN A 147 -5.34 10.80 5.64
C ASN A 147 -5.55 11.45 7.01
N VAL A 148 -6.78 11.43 7.51
CA VAL A 148 -7.13 11.98 8.84
C VAL A 148 -6.93 10.99 10.00
N ARG A 149 -6.40 9.78 9.74
CA ARG A 149 -6.14 8.79 10.81
C ARG A 149 -5.01 9.21 11.74
N GLU A 150 -4.10 10.04 11.25
CA GLU A 150 -2.95 10.58 11.98
C GLU A 150 -3.33 11.70 12.94
N LEU A 151 -4.48 12.34 12.73
CA LEU A 151 -5.07 13.25 13.72
C LEU A 151 -5.46 12.46 14.97
N PRO A 152 -5.63 13.08 16.15
CA PRO A 152 -6.10 12.39 17.37
C PRO A 152 -7.57 12.01 17.28
N ALA A 153 -7.99 10.99 18.05
CA ALA A 153 -9.37 10.51 18.03
C ALA A 153 -10.34 11.57 18.56
N ASP A 154 -11.51 11.64 17.93
CA ASP A 154 -12.58 12.53 18.36
C ASP A 154 -13.42 11.86 19.46
N GLY A 155 -13.66 12.57 20.56
CA GLY A 155 -14.52 12.11 21.64
C GLY A 155 -13.86 11.21 22.71
N GLY A 156 -14.61 10.94 23.77
CA GLY A 156 -14.26 9.99 24.84
C GLY A 156 -15.19 8.77 24.85
N ALA A 157 -14.85 7.73 25.61
CA ALA A 157 -15.67 6.51 25.69
C ALA A 157 -17.10 6.82 26.14
N GLY A 158 -18.08 6.64 25.22
CA GLY A 158 -19.51 6.74 25.53
C GLY A 158 -20.21 8.05 25.13
N THR A 159 -19.56 8.94 24.38
CA THR A 159 -20.15 10.19 23.85
C THR A 159 -20.11 10.24 22.31
N PHE A 160 -20.96 11.05 21.67
CA PHE A 160 -20.84 11.30 20.23
C PHE A 160 -19.59 12.13 19.91
N ASP A 161 -18.95 11.85 18.77
CA ASP A 161 -17.80 12.53 18.17
C ASP A 161 -18.12 13.96 17.70
N THR A 162 -19.36 14.40 17.88
CA THR A 162 -19.85 15.75 17.61
C THR A 162 -20.06 16.58 18.88
N VAL A 163 -19.91 15.98 20.07
CA VAL A 163 -20.07 16.68 21.35
C VAL A 163 -18.91 17.67 21.51
N GLY A 164 -19.21 18.98 21.38
CA GLY A 164 -18.21 20.04 21.39
C GLY A 164 -17.32 20.05 22.64
N SER A 165 -17.88 19.69 23.79
CA SER A 165 -17.16 19.58 25.06
C SER A 165 -16.21 18.38 25.16
N SER A 166 -16.16 17.50 24.17
CA SER A 166 -15.16 16.44 24.04
C SER A 166 -14.15 16.70 22.90
N LEU A 167 -14.26 17.86 22.23
CA LEU A 167 -13.48 18.22 21.05
C LEU A 167 -12.57 19.44 21.32
N PHE A 168 -11.95 19.48 22.51
CA PHE A 168 -10.93 20.46 22.82
C PHE A 168 -9.71 20.30 21.92
N MET A 169 -8.98 21.40 21.69
CA MET A 169 -7.77 21.43 20.88
C MET A 169 -6.55 21.72 21.78
N SER A 170 -5.56 20.83 21.81
CA SER A 170 -4.26 21.11 22.42
C SER A 170 -3.33 21.82 21.43
N SER A 171 -2.22 22.37 21.93
CA SER A 171 -1.18 22.97 21.08
C SER A 171 -0.63 21.97 20.07
N ASP A 172 -0.34 20.73 20.48
CA ASP A 172 0.14 19.66 19.59
C ASP A 172 -0.87 19.34 18.48
N GLN A 173 -2.17 19.36 18.82
CA GLN A 173 -3.22 19.11 17.84
C GLN A 173 -3.29 20.23 16.79
N PHE A 174 -3.11 21.49 17.21
CA PHE A 174 -3.04 22.60 16.27
C PHE A 174 -1.89 22.44 15.28
N GLU A 175 -0.71 22.00 15.75
CA GLU A 175 0.44 21.72 14.87
C GLU A 175 0.14 20.59 13.88
N GLN A 176 -0.54 19.52 14.31
CA GLN A 176 -0.97 18.43 13.42
C GLN A 176 -1.97 18.90 12.36
N TYR A 177 -2.96 19.71 12.72
CA TYR A 177 -3.91 20.29 11.77
C TYR A 177 -3.24 21.25 10.79
N LEU A 178 -2.27 22.04 11.25
CA LEU A 178 -1.46 22.91 10.39
C LEU A 178 -0.62 22.08 9.41
N ALA A 179 0.02 21.01 9.87
CA ALA A 179 0.81 20.12 9.04
C ALA A 179 -0.04 19.44 7.95
N ILE A 180 -1.20 18.89 8.32
CA ILE A 180 -2.13 18.28 7.35
C ILE A 180 -2.73 19.33 6.42
N GLY A 181 -3.03 20.54 6.91
CA GLY A 181 -3.48 21.65 6.08
C GLY A 181 -2.43 22.08 5.05
N ARG A 182 -1.15 22.13 5.45
CA ARG A 182 -0.03 22.37 4.53
C ARG A 182 0.10 21.24 3.51
N GLN A 183 0.05 19.98 3.94
CA GLN A 183 0.08 18.83 3.03
C GLN A 183 -1.07 18.89 2.01
N ALA A 184 -2.27 19.25 2.44
CA ALA A 184 -3.43 19.39 1.56
C ALA A 184 -3.22 20.52 0.52
N LEU A 185 -2.63 21.65 0.95
CA LEU A 185 -2.30 22.77 0.07
C LEU A 185 -1.13 22.44 -0.86
N ASP A 186 -0.11 21.73 -0.40
CA ASP A 186 0.98 21.27 -1.25
C ASP A 186 0.43 20.36 -2.34
N GLU A 187 -0.40 19.38 -1.99
CA GLU A 187 -1.07 18.52 -2.97
C GLU A 187 -1.97 19.33 -3.92
N HIS A 188 -2.72 20.31 -3.40
CA HIS A 188 -3.58 21.17 -4.21
C HIS A 188 -2.76 21.99 -5.21
N PHE A 189 -1.75 22.74 -4.76
CA PHE A 189 -0.93 23.58 -5.63
C PHE A 189 -0.12 22.73 -6.62
N SER A 190 0.39 21.57 -6.20
CA SER A 190 1.04 20.63 -7.12
C SER A 190 0.10 20.05 -8.18
N ARG A 191 -1.18 19.84 -7.86
CA ARG A 191 -2.18 19.34 -8.81
C ARG A 191 -2.75 20.43 -9.72
N PHE A 192 -2.87 21.66 -9.24
CA PHE A 192 -3.73 22.68 -9.86
C PHE A 192 -3.05 24.03 -10.16
N VAL A 193 -1.85 24.34 -9.64
CA VAL A 193 -1.17 25.65 -9.80
C VAL A 193 0.28 25.48 -10.29
N LEU A 194 0.56 25.73 -11.58
CA LEU A 194 1.93 25.86 -12.09
C LEU A 194 2.42 27.33 -11.93
N PRO A 195 3.66 27.59 -11.45
CA PRO A 195 4.16 28.95 -11.26
C PRO A 195 4.22 29.75 -12.56
N SER A 196 3.60 30.93 -12.57
CA SER A 196 3.74 31.88 -13.68
C SER A 196 5.07 32.60 -13.55
N GLY A 197 6.03 32.28 -14.44
CA GLY A 197 7.25 33.09 -14.63
C GLY A 197 8.56 32.59 -14.00
N ALA A 198 8.66 31.32 -13.58
CA ALA A 198 9.94 30.78 -13.13
C ALA A 198 10.99 30.76 -14.26
N GLN A 199 12.04 31.58 -14.13
CA GLN A 199 13.29 31.45 -14.89
C GLN A 199 13.77 29.99 -14.82
N PRO A 200 14.24 29.40 -15.94
CA PRO A 200 14.73 28.04 -15.94
C PRO A 200 15.78 27.86 -14.85
N ARG A 201 15.49 26.99 -13.87
CA ARG A 201 16.46 26.66 -12.82
C ARG A 201 17.41 25.63 -13.41
N LYS A 202 18.70 25.91 -13.40
CA LYS A 202 19.75 25.03 -13.94
C LYS A 202 20.91 24.88 -12.96
N MET A 203 21.38 23.66 -12.74
CA MET A 203 22.62 23.38 -11.98
C MET A 203 23.45 22.35 -12.74
N HIS A 204 24.76 22.39 -12.58
CA HIS A 204 25.72 21.47 -13.19
C HIS A 204 26.73 21.03 -12.14
N VAL A 205 27.04 19.74 -12.10
CA VAL A 205 27.91 19.09 -11.12
C VAL A 205 28.88 18.20 -11.88
N GLU A 206 30.17 18.55 -11.82
CA GLU A 206 31.24 17.67 -12.30
C GLU A 206 31.43 16.51 -11.33
N ALA A 207 31.42 15.27 -11.83
CA ALA A 207 31.43 14.10 -10.97
C ALA A 207 32.80 13.86 -10.31
N GLU A 208 33.90 14.25 -10.97
CA GLU A 208 35.28 14.15 -10.45
C GLU A 208 35.50 14.99 -9.19
N ALA A 209 34.63 15.95 -8.88
CA ALA A 209 34.65 16.65 -7.60
C ALA A 209 34.61 15.67 -6.41
N THR A 210 33.98 14.49 -6.60
CA THR A 210 33.91 13.41 -5.61
C THR A 210 35.27 12.72 -5.39
N ASN A 211 36.17 12.74 -6.39
CA ASN A 211 37.46 12.04 -6.34
C ASN A 211 38.43 12.68 -5.35
N VAL A 212 38.25 13.95 -4.99
CA VAL A 212 39.02 14.62 -3.92
C VAL A 212 38.81 13.91 -2.58
N ARG A 213 37.56 13.54 -2.27
CA ARG A 213 37.22 12.80 -1.04
C ARG A 213 37.82 11.38 -1.07
N ILE A 214 37.79 10.73 -2.22
CA ILE A 214 38.29 9.37 -2.42
C ILE A 214 39.81 9.33 -2.25
N ALA A 215 40.55 10.28 -2.86
CA ALA A 215 42.00 10.40 -2.75
C ALA A 215 42.44 10.54 -1.28
N LYS A 216 41.74 11.38 -0.51
CA LYS A 216 41.99 11.54 0.93
C LYS A 216 41.77 10.23 1.71
N GLY A 217 40.71 9.49 1.36
CA GLY A 217 40.41 8.19 1.97
C GLY A 217 41.45 7.10 1.64
N LEU A 218 42.03 7.11 0.45
CA LEU A 218 43.12 6.20 0.08
C LEU A 218 44.39 6.52 0.87
N GLN A 219 44.78 7.80 0.95
CA GLN A 219 45.97 8.21 1.69
C GLN A 219 45.88 7.78 3.16
N GLN A 220 44.72 8.02 3.79
CA GLN A 220 44.50 7.61 5.19
C GLN A 220 44.77 6.11 5.40
N ARG A 221 44.27 5.25 4.51
CA ARG A 221 44.47 3.79 4.63
C ARG A 221 45.91 3.36 4.40
N VAL A 222 46.68 4.08 3.59
CA VAL A 222 48.13 3.88 3.44
C VAL A 222 48.85 4.23 4.72
N ASP A 223 48.54 5.39 5.28
CA ASP A 223 49.14 5.82 6.53
C ASP A 223 48.80 4.84 7.68
N ASP A 224 47.57 4.31 7.71
CA ASP A 224 47.14 3.30 8.68
C ASP A 224 47.88 1.97 8.50
N HIS A 225 48.08 1.49 7.27
CA HIS A 225 48.86 0.28 7.01
C HIS A 225 50.32 0.41 7.42
N ASP A 226 50.95 1.55 7.09
CA ASP A 226 52.35 1.80 7.44
C ASP A 226 52.55 1.83 8.96
N ARG A 227 51.60 2.42 9.70
CA ARG A 227 51.60 2.39 11.18
C ARG A 227 51.44 0.97 11.70
N TYR A 228 50.56 0.17 11.10
CA TYR A 228 50.34 -1.22 11.50
C TYR A 228 51.57 -2.10 11.22
N ALA A 229 52.17 -2.01 10.05
CA ALA A 229 53.36 -2.79 9.69
C ALA A 229 54.55 -2.48 10.62
N LYS A 230 54.73 -1.21 10.99
CA LYS A 230 55.73 -0.80 11.99
C LYS A 230 55.44 -1.42 13.36
N TRP A 231 54.18 -1.38 13.81
CA TRP A 231 53.78 -1.98 15.08
C TRP A 231 54.00 -3.49 15.10
N THR A 232 53.52 -4.22 14.09
CA THR A 232 53.66 -5.69 14.03
C THR A 232 55.12 -6.11 13.94
N THR A 233 55.94 -5.39 13.18
CA THR A 233 57.40 -5.65 13.10
C THR A 233 58.07 -5.47 14.47
N ALA A 234 57.66 -4.46 15.25
CA ALA A 234 58.19 -4.25 16.60
C ALA A 234 57.73 -5.35 17.58
N VAL A 235 56.49 -5.80 17.47
CA VAL A 235 55.97 -6.96 18.24
C VAL A 235 56.71 -8.25 17.87
N ASP A 236 56.94 -8.50 16.58
CA ASP A 236 57.68 -9.66 16.10
C ASP A 236 59.15 -9.64 16.54
N SER A 237 59.77 -8.46 16.53
CA SER A 237 61.14 -8.27 17.04
C SER A 237 61.23 -8.56 18.55
N ALA A 238 60.21 -8.15 19.33
CA ALA A 238 60.12 -8.51 20.75
C ALA A 238 59.89 -10.02 20.94
N ALA A 239 59.06 -10.65 20.11
CA ALA A 239 58.75 -12.07 20.18
C ALA A 239 59.94 -12.99 19.83
N GLN A 240 60.89 -12.51 19.02
CA GLN A 240 62.07 -13.26 18.60
C GLN A 240 63.20 -13.27 19.63
N LYS A 241 63.12 -12.44 20.67
CA LYS A 241 64.14 -12.42 21.74
C LYS A 241 64.18 -13.77 22.46
N PRO A 242 65.37 -14.32 22.79
CA PRO A 242 65.49 -15.64 23.43
C PRO A 242 64.63 -15.79 24.69
N GLU A 243 64.54 -14.74 25.50
CA GLU A 243 63.73 -14.69 26.73
C GLU A 243 62.21 -14.77 26.47
N ASN A 244 61.74 -14.44 25.26
CA ASN A 244 60.33 -14.42 24.89
C ASN A 244 59.90 -15.62 24.03
N ALA A 245 60.85 -16.45 23.59
CA ALA A 245 60.60 -17.54 22.64
C ALA A 245 59.55 -18.56 23.12
N ALA A 246 59.56 -18.90 24.42
CA ALA A 246 58.60 -19.83 25.00
C ALA A 246 57.17 -19.25 25.03
N VAL A 247 57.03 -17.97 25.40
CA VAL A 247 55.74 -17.27 25.44
C VAL A 247 55.18 -17.08 24.03
N ALA A 248 56.04 -16.71 23.06
CA ALA A 248 55.63 -16.58 21.67
C ALA A 248 55.14 -17.90 21.05
N LEU A 249 55.79 -19.03 21.38
CA LEU A 249 55.35 -20.37 20.97
C LEU A 249 54.01 -20.74 21.59
N GLN A 250 53.80 -20.43 22.87
CA GLN A 250 52.54 -20.68 23.55
C GLN A 250 51.39 -19.91 22.91
N ILE A 251 51.56 -18.60 22.66
CA ILE A 251 50.55 -17.76 22.01
C ILE A 251 50.20 -18.29 20.61
N ARG A 252 51.21 -18.69 19.81
CA ARG A 252 50.95 -19.28 18.48
C ARG A 252 50.24 -20.64 18.56
N ALA A 253 50.45 -21.40 19.63
CA ALA A 253 49.74 -22.66 19.85
C ALA A 253 48.27 -22.46 20.26
N GLU A 254 47.90 -21.34 20.89
CA GLU A 254 46.51 -21.02 21.28
C GLU A 254 45.57 -20.97 20.05
N LYS A 255 46.07 -20.48 18.90
CA LYS A 255 45.31 -20.32 17.66
C LYS A 255 46.18 -20.63 16.42
N LYS A 256 46.48 -21.91 16.20
CA LYS A 256 47.33 -22.37 15.09
C LYS A 256 46.84 -21.97 13.69
N ASP A 257 45.53 -21.75 13.54
CA ASP A 257 44.87 -21.35 12.30
C ASP A 257 44.86 -19.82 12.07
N LYS A 258 45.30 -19.01 13.04
CA LYS A 258 45.27 -17.54 12.97
C LYS A 258 46.65 -16.95 13.31
N PRO A 259 47.54 -16.79 12.32
CA PRO A 259 48.90 -16.26 12.56
C PRO A 259 48.92 -14.84 13.15
N THR A 260 47.85 -14.06 12.97
CA THR A 260 47.70 -12.71 13.54
C THR A 260 47.34 -12.70 15.03
N HIS A 261 46.99 -13.85 15.65
CA HIS A 261 46.62 -13.94 17.07
C HIS A 261 47.71 -13.43 18.00
N ILE A 262 48.98 -13.47 17.57
CA ILE A 262 50.11 -12.93 18.32
C ILE A 262 50.01 -11.41 18.54
N TYR A 263 49.43 -10.66 17.58
CA TYR A 263 49.25 -9.22 17.68
C TYR A 263 48.10 -8.84 18.61
N PHE A 264 47.05 -9.66 18.68
CA PHE A 264 45.98 -9.51 19.68
C PHE A 264 46.46 -9.85 21.10
N SER A 265 47.54 -10.63 21.21
CA SER A 265 48.15 -11.06 22.46
C SER A 265 49.46 -10.33 22.77
N TRP A 266 49.71 -9.16 22.15
CA TRP A 266 50.97 -8.42 22.25
C TRP A 266 51.38 -8.15 23.71
N ASN A 267 50.41 -7.88 24.58
CA ASN A 267 50.60 -7.56 25.99
C ASN A 267 51.14 -8.74 26.82
N LYS A 268 51.05 -9.97 26.32
CA LYS A 268 51.66 -11.16 26.95
C LYS A 268 53.15 -11.27 26.64
N ILE A 269 53.69 -10.51 25.68
CA ILE A 269 55.09 -10.58 25.24
C ILE A 269 55.90 -9.48 25.94
N PRO A 270 56.82 -9.81 26.86
CA PRO A 270 57.64 -8.83 27.56
C PRO A 270 58.39 -7.89 26.60
N GLY A 271 58.18 -6.58 26.74
CA GLY A 271 58.84 -5.56 25.92
C GLY A 271 58.26 -5.35 24.52
N ALA A 272 57.10 -5.94 24.19
CA ALA A 272 56.37 -5.61 22.98
C ALA A 272 55.62 -4.27 23.14
N PRO A 273 55.61 -3.38 22.12
CA PRO A 273 55.01 -2.06 22.23
C PRO A 273 53.48 -2.08 22.03
N SER A 274 52.81 -1.08 22.60
CA SER A 274 51.35 -0.97 22.53
C SER A 274 50.91 -0.47 21.14
N PRO A 275 49.78 -0.96 20.59
CA PRO A 275 49.21 -0.40 19.35
C PRO A 275 48.90 1.11 19.48
N LYS A 276 48.66 1.60 20.70
CA LYS A 276 48.47 3.03 20.98
C LYS A 276 49.71 3.87 20.68
N ASP A 277 50.91 3.31 20.83
CA ASP A 277 52.17 4.00 20.53
C ASP A 277 52.33 4.27 19.03
N PHE A 278 51.54 3.58 18.20
CA PHE A 278 51.46 3.73 16.76
C PHE A 278 50.17 4.43 16.31
N GLY A 279 49.40 4.98 17.27
CA GLY A 279 48.19 5.78 17.03
C GLY A 279 46.92 4.99 16.71
N PHE A 280 46.84 3.72 17.14
CA PHE A 280 45.60 2.93 17.11
C PHE A 280 44.89 2.93 18.45
N VAL A 281 43.59 2.67 18.45
CA VAL A 281 42.80 2.57 19.71
C VAL A 281 43.18 1.33 20.50
N ASP A 282 43.30 0.20 19.81
CA ASP A 282 43.67 -1.11 20.34
C ASP A 282 44.16 -2.04 19.21
N ALA A 283 44.45 -3.30 19.53
CA ALA A 283 44.92 -4.29 18.56
C ALA A 283 43.85 -4.70 17.52
N VAL A 284 42.55 -4.60 17.86
CA VAL A 284 41.45 -4.89 16.94
C VAL A 284 41.34 -3.79 15.90
N ASN A 285 41.35 -2.54 16.35
CA ASN A 285 41.37 -1.35 15.50
C ASN A 285 42.64 -1.30 14.63
N ALA A 286 43.80 -1.68 15.17
CA ALA A 286 45.03 -1.79 14.40
C ALA A 286 44.91 -2.84 13.29
N ASP A 287 44.40 -4.05 13.59
CA ASP A 287 44.18 -5.09 12.58
C ASP A 287 43.15 -4.68 11.52
N GLU A 288 42.08 -4.00 11.94
CA GLU A 288 41.02 -3.52 11.05
C GLU A 288 41.54 -2.45 10.08
N GLN A 289 42.05 -1.32 10.58
CA GLN A 289 42.52 -0.22 9.74
C GLN A 289 43.81 -0.55 8.99
N GLY A 290 44.71 -1.28 9.66
CA GLY A 290 46.05 -1.53 9.17
C GLY A 290 46.18 -2.72 8.25
N ARG A 291 45.50 -3.84 8.53
CA ARG A 291 45.61 -5.06 7.72
C ARG A 291 44.36 -5.36 6.91
N ARG A 292 43.19 -5.38 7.55
CA ARG A 292 41.94 -5.79 6.88
C ARG A 292 41.56 -4.77 5.81
N ASP A 293 41.51 -3.50 6.15
CA ASP A 293 41.17 -2.44 5.21
C ASP A 293 42.21 -2.28 4.11
N TRP A 294 43.49 -2.39 4.47
CA TRP A 294 44.59 -2.40 3.51
C TRP A 294 44.46 -3.53 2.50
N VAL A 295 44.33 -4.78 2.97
CA VAL A 295 44.26 -5.95 2.11
C VAL A 295 42.95 -5.95 1.31
N HIS A 296 41.86 -5.44 1.88
CA HIS A 296 40.54 -5.51 1.26
C HIS A 296 40.26 -4.36 0.28
N PHE A 297 40.49 -3.10 0.66
CA PHE A 297 40.01 -1.94 -0.11
C PHE A 297 41.10 -1.21 -0.89
N VAL A 298 42.34 -1.17 -0.38
CA VAL A 298 43.37 -0.31 -0.98
C VAL A 298 43.76 -0.68 -2.41
N PRO A 299 43.90 -1.97 -2.80
CA PRO A 299 44.14 -2.33 -4.19
C PRO A 299 43.10 -1.73 -5.14
N HIS A 300 41.81 -1.82 -4.78
CA HIS A 300 40.70 -1.28 -5.56
C HIS A 300 40.67 0.26 -5.58
N HIS A 301 40.86 0.90 -4.43
CA HIS A 301 40.95 2.38 -4.32
C HIS A 301 42.12 2.93 -5.16
N ARG A 302 43.28 2.28 -5.13
CA ARG A 302 44.45 2.70 -5.90
C ARG A 302 44.19 2.54 -7.40
N ALA A 303 43.59 1.42 -7.82
CA ALA A 303 43.20 1.21 -9.21
C ALA A 303 42.17 2.24 -9.69
N TYR A 304 41.23 2.65 -8.83
CA TYR A 304 40.28 3.73 -9.12
C TYR A 304 41.03 5.04 -9.36
N MET A 305 41.87 5.46 -8.41
CA MET A 305 42.56 6.76 -8.48
C MET A 305 43.61 6.86 -9.58
N GLN A 306 44.20 5.74 -10.00
CA GLN A 306 45.15 5.69 -11.10
C GLN A 306 44.48 5.64 -12.48
N HIS A 307 43.17 5.39 -12.53
CA HIS A 307 42.46 5.29 -13.78
C HIS A 307 42.38 6.68 -14.48
N PRO A 308 42.80 6.82 -15.75
CA PRO A 308 42.91 8.13 -16.42
C PRO A 308 41.65 8.99 -16.42
N LEU A 309 40.47 8.36 -16.57
CA LEU A 309 39.17 9.06 -16.59
C LEU A 309 38.70 9.62 -15.24
N THR A 310 39.40 9.35 -14.14
CA THR A 310 39.10 10.03 -12.87
C THR A 310 39.47 11.51 -12.89
N LYS A 311 40.17 11.98 -13.93
CA LYS A 311 40.47 13.40 -14.14
C LYS A 311 39.30 14.22 -14.68
N THR A 312 38.30 13.57 -15.27
CA THR A 312 37.19 14.20 -16.00
C THR A 312 35.83 13.63 -15.61
N GLY A 313 35.78 12.78 -14.58
CA GLY A 313 34.55 12.22 -14.05
C GLY A 313 34.81 11.26 -12.88
N ALA A 314 33.80 10.54 -12.42
CA ALA A 314 33.88 9.58 -11.32
C ALA A 314 33.23 8.24 -11.69
N PHE A 315 33.79 7.13 -11.19
CA PHE A 315 33.17 5.82 -11.38
C PHE A 315 32.17 5.51 -10.29
N LEU A 316 31.10 4.82 -10.65
CA LEU A 316 30.25 4.11 -9.69
C LEU A 316 30.90 2.76 -9.33
N THR A 317 30.86 2.42 -8.04
CA THR A 317 31.33 1.12 -7.53
C THR A 317 30.20 0.34 -6.89
N ILE A 318 30.43 -0.93 -6.55
CA ILE A 318 29.50 -1.66 -5.69
C ILE A 318 29.66 -1.26 -4.22
N ASP A 319 28.65 -1.55 -3.39
CA ASP A 319 28.58 -1.03 -2.02
C ASP A 319 29.71 -1.55 -1.11
N ASP A 320 30.13 -2.81 -1.29
CA ASP A 320 31.21 -3.44 -0.52
C ASP A 320 32.61 -2.89 -0.84
N ALA A 321 32.77 -2.03 -1.87
CA ALA A 321 34.05 -1.43 -2.22
C ALA A 321 34.35 -0.11 -1.46
N PHE A 322 33.36 0.53 -0.84
CA PHE A 322 33.47 1.79 -0.09
C PHE A 322 34.20 2.96 -0.80
N VAL A 323 34.27 2.96 -2.14
CA VAL A 323 34.88 4.05 -2.93
C VAL A 323 33.83 5.12 -3.28
N ASN A 324 32.92 4.77 -4.18
CA ASN A 324 31.90 5.66 -4.72
C ASN A 324 30.70 4.82 -5.15
N SER A 325 30.07 4.13 -4.19
CA SER A 325 28.96 3.23 -4.51
C SER A 325 27.73 3.95 -5.05
N ARG A 326 27.67 5.27 -4.82
CA ARG A 326 26.58 6.15 -5.24
C ARG A 326 27.16 7.51 -5.60
N GLN A 327 26.93 7.96 -6.82
CA GLN A 327 27.23 9.32 -7.23
C GLN A 327 26.07 10.21 -6.80
N MET A 328 26.28 10.95 -5.72
CA MET A 328 25.27 11.82 -5.16
C MET A 328 25.37 13.23 -5.74
N PHE A 329 24.23 13.89 -5.86
CA PHE A 329 24.13 15.33 -6.08
C PHE A 329 22.96 15.87 -5.26
N ARG A 330 23.06 17.16 -4.91
CA ARG A 330 22.04 17.85 -4.12
C ARG A 330 21.42 18.96 -4.93
N ILE A 331 20.11 18.89 -5.15
CA ILE A 331 19.35 20.03 -5.67
C ILE A 331 19.26 21.08 -4.54
N PRO A 332 19.61 22.35 -4.80
CA PRO A 332 19.50 23.39 -3.80
C PRO A 332 18.09 23.49 -3.21
N ASN A 333 18.00 23.65 -1.88
CA ASN A 333 16.71 23.63 -1.16
C ASN A 333 15.79 24.82 -1.55
N ASP A 334 16.32 25.84 -2.23
CA ASP A 334 15.60 27.03 -2.70
C ASP A 334 14.97 26.86 -4.09
N TRP A 335 15.11 25.69 -4.73
CA TRP A 335 14.40 25.36 -5.97
C TRP A 335 12.92 25.04 -5.69
N PRO A 336 11.97 25.52 -6.52
CA PRO A 336 10.55 25.25 -6.30
C PRO A 336 10.19 23.78 -6.56
N ALA A 337 9.08 23.31 -5.99
CA ALA A 337 8.53 22.03 -6.42
C ALA A 337 8.04 22.12 -7.88
N GLY A 338 8.24 21.08 -8.67
CA GLY A 338 7.86 21.09 -10.07
C GLY A 338 8.43 19.94 -10.87
N ASP A 339 8.20 19.99 -12.18
CA ASP A 339 8.80 19.07 -13.13
C ASP A 339 10.19 19.58 -13.54
N TYR A 340 11.17 18.70 -13.40
CA TYR A 340 12.57 18.91 -13.73
C TYR A 340 13.05 17.81 -14.64
N VAL A 341 14.18 18.05 -15.28
CA VAL A 341 14.93 17.05 -16.04
C VAL A 341 16.31 16.98 -15.42
N VAL A 342 16.68 15.81 -14.92
CA VAL A 342 18.07 15.50 -14.56
C VAL A 342 18.75 14.98 -15.81
N ARG A 343 19.77 15.70 -16.28
CA ARG A 343 20.67 15.23 -17.31
C ARG A 343 21.91 14.64 -16.65
N VAL A 344 22.33 13.46 -17.06
CA VAL A 344 23.62 12.91 -16.60
C VAL A 344 24.42 12.49 -17.82
N ARG A 345 25.63 13.02 -17.95
CA ARG A 345 26.59 12.54 -18.93
C ARG A 345 27.34 11.37 -18.31
N ILE A 346 27.11 10.19 -18.87
CA ILE A 346 27.54 8.91 -18.30
C ILE A 346 28.01 7.99 -19.43
N ALA A 347 28.98 7.12 -19.12
CA ALA A 347 29.51 6.14 -20.03
C ALA A 347 29.68 4.78 -19.34
N GLY A 348 29.42 3.72 -20.10
CA GLY A 348 29.82 2.37 -19.74
C GLY A 348 31.28 2.15 -20.11
N MET A 349 31.99 1.41 -19.27
CA MET A 349 33.38 1.08 -19.51
C MET A 349 33.51 -0.06 -20.53
N GLU A 350 34.51 0.05 -21.40
CA GLU A 350 34.78 -0.98 -22.40
C GLU A 350 35.13 -2.31 -21.72
N GLY A 351 34.63 -3.42 -22.26
CA GLY A 351 34.84 -4.76 -21.69
C GLY A 351 33.96 -5.13 -20.49
N ILE A 352 33.11 -4.22 -19.99
CA ILE A 352 32.18 -4.51 -18.89
C ILE A 352 30.90 -5.18 -19.40
N PRO A 353 30.44 -6.28 -18.73
CA PRO A 353 29.20 -6.95 -19.06
C PRO A 353 28.00 -6.00 -19.08
N LYS A 354 27.13 -6.21 -20.07
CA LYS A 354 25.94 -5.41 -20.34
C LYS A 354 25.00 -5.31 -19.14
N GLU A 355 24.89 -6.39 -18.37
CA GLU A 355 24.06 -6.49 -17.18
C GLU A 355 24.47 -5.50 -16.07
N ARG A 356 25.75 -5.08 -16.06
CA ARG A 356 26.33 -4.10 -15.15
C ARG A 356 26.28 -2.66 -15.69
N ARG A 357 25.76 -2.45 -16.91
CA ARG A 357 25.61 -1.13 -17.55
C ARG A 357 24.27 -0.49 -17.25
N PHE A 358 23.70 -0.75 -16.09
CA PHE A 358 22.45 -0.12 -15.70
C PHE A 358 22.70 0.82 -14.53
N VAL A 359 22.28 2.06 -14.70
CA VAL A 359 22.26 3.04 -13.62
C VAL A 359 20.84 3.15 -13.07
N GLU A 360 20.73 3.07 -11.76
CA GLU A 360 19.52 3.42 -11.03
C GLU A 360 19.61 4.86 -10.57
N PHE A 361 18.54 5.61 -10.79
CA PHE A 361 18.36 6.97 -10.33
C PHE A 361 17.23 7.02 -9.31
N GLY A 362 17.46 7.71 -8.20
CA GLY A 362 16.41 7.99 -7.21
C GLY A 362 16.90 8.73 -5.98
N PRO A 363 16.01 9.00 -5.01
CA PRO A 363 16.36 9.80 -3.86
C PRO A 363 17.08 8.98 -2.79
N GLN A 364 17.94 9.69 -2.05
CA GLN A 364 18.62 9.20 -0.86
C GLN A 364 17.84 9.67 0.38
N HIS A 365 17.42 8.74 1.23
CA HIS A 365 16.69 9.03 2.48
C HIS A 365 17.65 9.14 3.67
N GLU A 366 17.19 9.76 4.75
CA GLU A 366 17.88 9.77 6.04
C GLU A 366 18.07 8.34 6.56
N GLY A 367 19.28 8.01 7.03
CA GLY A 367 19.65 6.64 7.42
C GLY A 367 20.28 5.78 6.31
N GLY A 368 20.53 6.34 5.12
CA GLY A 368 21.31 5.66 4.08
C GLY A 368 20.51 4.75 3.14
N SER A 369 19.18 4.65 3.30
CA SER A 369 18.33 3.89 2.36
C SER A 369 18.05 4.66 1.07
N CYS A 370 17.98 3.94 -0.06
CA CYS A 370 17.70 4.49 -1.38
C CYS A 370 16.42 3.89 -1.96
N SER A 371 15.59 4.73 -2.58
CA SER A 371 14.51 4.25 -3.46
C SER A 371 14.87 4.50 -4.92
N VAL A 372 14.44 3.61 -5.81
CA VAL A 372 14.69 3.72 -7.25
C VAL A 372 13.48 4.37 -7.92
N ILE A 373 13.68 5.53 -8.55
CA ILE A 373 12.67 6.20 -9.39
C ILE A 373 12.68 5.57 -10.79
N SER A 374 13.88 5.33 -11.33
CA SER A 374 14.05 4.84 -12.69
C SER A 374 15.38 4.12 -12.85
N THR A 375 15.42 3.22 -13.83
CA THR A 375 16.59 2.42 -14.17
C THR A 375 16.87 2.56 -15.66
N HIS A 376 18.08 2.97 -16.00
CA HIS A 376 18.50 3.33 -17.35
C HIS A 376 19.71 2.50 -17.75
N GLU A 377 19.70 2.05 -18.98
CA GLU A 377 20.85 1.40 -19.59
C GLU A 377 21.86 2.47 -20.04
N ILE A 378 23.14 2.16 -19.89
CA ILE A 378 24.26 2.99 -20.31
C ILE A 378 24.87 2.45 -21.59
N THR A 379 24.45 3.03 -22.71
CA THR A 379 24.87 2.64 -24.06
C THR A 379 26.07 3.45 -24.55
N GLY A 380 26.24 4.68 -24.05
CA GLY A 380 27.40 5.53 -24.29
C GLY A 380 28.70 4.91 -23.77
N THR A 381 29.81 5.18 -24.45
CA THR A 381 31.14 4.67 -24.10
C THR A 381 32.05 5.81 -23.67
N GLN A 382 33.22 5.49 -23.12
CA GLN A 382 34.18 6.52 -22.66
C GLN A 382 34.59 7.50 -23.77
N GLY A 383 34.64 7.05 -25.03
CA GLY A 383 34.93 7.88 -26.20
C GLY A 383 33.72 8.69 -26.70
N VAL A 384 32.51 8.21 -26.46
CA VAL A 384 31.24 8.89 -26.81
C VAL A 384 30.26 8.76 -25.64
N PRO A 385 30.41 9.55 -24.56
CA PRO A 385 29.54 9.47 -23.39
C PRO A 385 28.11 9.87 -23.76
N GLN A 386 27.12 9.14 -23.25
CA GLN A 386 25.72 9.47 -23.49
C GLN A 386 25.23 10.49 -22.46
N VAL A 387 24.28 11.34 -22.84
CA VAL A 387 23.53 12.18 -21.90
C VAL A 387 22.16 11.56 -21.71
N LEU A 388 21.86 11.12 -20.48
CA LEU A 388 20.54 10.64 -20.11
C LEU A 388 19.69 11.79 -19.58
N GLU A 389 18.49 11.96 -20.11
CA GLU A 389 17.49 12.88 -19.56
C GLU A 389 16.45 12.12 -18.74
N ILE A 390 16.32 12.45 -17.46
CA ILE A 390 15.46 11.76 -16.52
C ILE A 390 14.42 12.75 -15.99
N PRO A 391 13.12 12.55 -16.27
CA PRO A 391 12.09 13.40 -15.69
C PRO A 391 12.06 13.21 -14.17
N LEU A 392 12.14 14.31 -13.45
CA LEU A 392 12.15 14.36 -11.99
C LEU A 392 11.01 15.26 -11.52
N LYS A 393 10.07 14.69 -10.78
CA LYS A 393 9.17 15.48 -9.93
C LYS A 393 9.91 15.81 -8.65
N PHE A 394 10.37 17.05 -8.55
CA PHE A 394 11.10 17.53 -7.39
C PHE A 394 10.17 18.27 -6.45
N SER A 395 10.35 18.06 -5.14
CA SER A 395 9.83 18.93 -4.10
C SER A 395 10.88 19.06 -2.98
N PRO A 396 11.22 20.28 -2.55
CA PRO A 396 12.17 20.48 -1.46
C PRO A 396 11.66 19.95 -0.10
N THR A 397 10.36 19.64 0.02
CA THR A 397 9.76 19.04 1.23
C THR A 397 9.95 17.53 1.32
N ASN A 398 10.28 16.86 0.21
CA ASN A 398 10.43 15.39 0.19
C ASN A 398 11.90 15.02 0.36
N THR A 399 12.72 15.36 -0.63
CA THR A 399 14.15 15.05 -0.64
C THR A 399 14.88 15.97 -1.62
N CYS A 400 16.03 16.47 -1.18
CA CYS A 400 16.90 17.31 -2.00
C CYS A 400 18.16 16.56 -2.45
N VAL A 401 18.36 15.32 -2.01
CA VAL A 401 19.55 14.53 -2.32
C VAL A 401 19.16 13.37 -3.22
N PHE A 402 19.75 13.35 -4.40
CA PHE A 402 19.53 12.32 -5.40
C PHE A 402 20.84 11.60 -5.67
N MET A 403 20.73 10.37 -6.14
CA MET A 403 21.89 9.55 -6.41
C MET A 403 21.72 8.73 -7.67
N PHE A 404 22.85 8.48 -8.31
CA PHE A 404 23.04 7.44 -9.31
C PHE A 404 23.81 6.29 -8.67
N ARG A 405 23.37 5.05 -8.88
CA ARG A 405 24.10 3.85 -8.48
C ARG A 405 24.04 2.76 -9.55
N GLU A 406 24.98 1.84 -9.54
CA GLU A 406 24.93 0.66 -10.41
C GLU A 406 23.77 -0.27 -9.98
N ARG A 407 22.96 -0.76 -10.92
CA ARG A 407 21.85 -1.70 -10.65
C ARG A 407 22.38 -2.97 -9.98
N GLY A 408 21.67 -3.44 -8.95
CA GLY A 408 22.03 -4.66 -8.23
C GLY A 408 23.18 -4.53 -7.23
N SER A 409 23.82 -3.35 -7.13
CA SER A 409 24.95 -3.10 -6.20
C SER A 409 24.59 -3.11 -4.70
N HIS A 410 23.31 -3.21 -4.35
CA HIS A 410 22.79 -3.11 -2.98
C HIS A 410 21.65 -4.11 -2.69
N GLU A 411 21.63 -5.28 -3.36
CA GLU A 411 20.60 -6.31 -3.12
C GLU A 411 20.73 -6.96 -1.73
N SER A 412 21.96 -7.11 -1.23
CA SER A 412 22.28 -7.46 0.17
C SER A 412 23.78 -7.32 0.40
N ASP A 413 24.19 -7.10 1.65
CA ASP A 413 25.62 -7.11 2.03
C ASP A 413 26.31 -8.41 1.59
N ALA A 414 25.63 -9.55 1.74
CA ALA A 414 26.15 -10.85 1.32
C ALA A 414 26.38 -10.95 -0.20
N ALA A 415 25.49 -10.37 -1.02
CA ALA A 415 25.64 -10.35 -2.47
C ALA A 415 26.80 -9.43 -2.89
N SER A 416 26.89 -8.24 -2.28
CA SER A 416 27.97 -7.28 -2.55
C SER A 416 29.33 -7.83 -2.13
N SER A 417 29.44 -8.45 -0.96
CA SER A 417 30.68 -9.09 -0.52
C SER A 417 31.07 -10.30 -1.35
N ARG A 418 30.10 -11.08 -1.85
CA ARG A 418 30.38 -12.17 -2.80
C ARG A 418 30.95 -11.63 -4.11
N LEU A 419 30.33 -10.61 -4.70
CA LEU A 419 30.80 -10.00 -5.95
C LEU A 419 32.20 -9.41 -5.80
N PHE A 420 32.47 -8.76 -4.66
CA PHE A 420 33.79 -8.24 -4.36
C PHE A 420 34.82 -9.36 -4.23
N ALA A 421 34.51 -10.42 -3.48
CA ALA A 421 35.39 -11.56 -3.28
C ALA A 421 35.70 -12.30 -4.59
N GLU A 422 34.69 -12.54 -5.44
CA GLU A 422 34.85 -13.18 -6.75
C GLU A 422 35.70 -12.33 -7.69
N ALA A 423 35.46 -11.03 -7.74
CA ALA A 423 36.26 -10.13 -8.56
C ALA A 423 37.70 -10.04 -8.08
N LYS A 424 37.91 -9.96 -6.76
CA LYS A 424 39.24 -9.97 -6.15
C LYS A 424 39.97 -11.28 -6.41
N GLN A 425 39.29 -12.43 -6.36
CA GLN A 425 39.88 -13.73 -6.72
C GLN A 425 40.31 -13.78 -8.18
N ARG A 426 39.56 -13.11 -9.06
CA ARG A 426 39.78 -13.09 -10.51
C ARG A 426 40.87 -12.13 -10.95
N ASN A 427 40.95 -10.93 -10.37
CA ASN A 427 41.86 -9.87 -10.83
C ASN A 427 42.80 -9.30 -9.75
N GLY A 428 42.71 -9.79 -8.51
CA GLY A 428 43.57 -9.37 -7.39
C GLY A 428 43.27 -7.99 -6.82
N ILE A 429 42.32 -7.25 -7.38
CA ILE A 429 42.06 -5.84 -7.07
C ILE A 429 40.65 -5.67 -6.49
N GLY A 430 39.62 -6.15 -7.20
CA GLY A 430 38.21 -5.96 -6.86
C GLY A 430 37.36 -5.76 -8.11
N PRO A 431 36.05 -5.47 -7.97
CA PRO A 431 35.11 -5.34 -9.09
C PRO A 431 35.57 -4.29 -10.11
N GLU A 432 35.46 -4.61 -11.40
CA GLU A 432 35.77 -3.65 -12.45
C GLU A 432 34.82 -2.43 -12.39
N PHE A 433 35.34 -1.25 -12.73
CA PHE A 433 34.56 -0.02 -12.80
C PHE A 433 33.60 -0.09 -13.98
N ALA A 434 32.30 -0.15 -13.71
CA ALA A 434 31.31 -0.41 -14.74
C ALA A 434 30.82 0.86 -15.44
N LEU A 435 30.55 1.89 -14.64
CA LEU A 435 29.91 3.12 -15.07
C LEU A 435 30.75 4.31 -14.63
N TRP A 436 30.98 5.22 -15.57
CA TRP A 436 31.68 6.48 -15.39
C TRP A 436 30.71 7.62 -15.61
N ILE A 437 30.57 8.51 -14.63
CA ILE A 437 29.80 9.74 -14.76
C ILE A 437 30.78 10.87 -15.00
N ASP A 438 30.53 11.65 -16.04
CA ASP A 438 31.25 12.89 -16.36
C ASP A 438 30.65 14.02 -15.52
N TRP A 439 29.39 14.36 -15.78
CA TRP A 439 28.67 15.41 -15.08
C TRP A 439 27.19 15.10 -14.90
N ILE A 440 26.56 15.80 -13.96
CA ILE A 440 25.13 15.80 -13.69
C ILE A 440 24.61 17.22 -13.77
N GLU A 441 23.58 17.45 -14.57
CA GLU A 441 22.89 18.71 -14.72
C GLU A 441 21.41 18.53 -14.33
N VAL A 442 20.77 19.54 -13.76
CA VAL A 442 19.32 19.54 -13.51
C VAL A 442 18.73 20.81 -14.08
N GLU A 443 17.60 20.72 -14.78
CA GLU A 443 16.90 21.88 -15.36
C GLU A 443 15.37 21.83 -15.12
N SER A 444 14.69 22.97 -14.94
CA SER A 444 13.21 23.02 -14.81
C SER A 444 12.47 22.94 -16.15
N ALA A 445 11.37 22.20 -16.23
CA ALA A 445 10.57 22.04 -17.45
C ALA A 445 9.50 23.14 -17.62
N ASN A 446 9.74 24.19 -18.42
CA ASN A 446 8.71 25.18 -18.77
C ASN A 446 8.67 25.43 -20.30
N GLY A 447 7.48 25.28 -20.92
CA GLY A 447 7.08 26.13 -22.05
C GLY A 447 7.05 25.60 -23.50
N SER A 448 7.39 24.35 -23.81
CA SER A 448 7.32 23.89 -25.22
C SER A 448 5.94 23.30 -25.56
N LYS A 449 5.12 24.07 -26.29
CA LYS A 449 3.98 23.54 -27.07
C LYS A 449 4.50 22.43 -27.99
N VAL A 450 4.06 21.19 -27.80
CA VAL A 450 4.28 20.12 -28.78
C VAL A 450 2.94 19.70 -29.36
N THR A 451 2.62 20.20 -30.55
CA THR A 451 1.73 19.50 -31.47
C THR A 451 2.46 18.25 -31.93
N VAL A 452 2.07 17.10 -31.42
CA VAL A 452 2.67 15.82 -31.77
C VAL A 452 1.95 15.25 -32.99
N LYS A 453 2.68 14.99 -34.07
CA LYS A 453 2.21 14.33 -35.29
C LYS A 453 2.23 12.81 -35.07
N THR A 454 1.12 12.11 -35.33
CA THR A 454 1.03 10.64 -35.20
C THR A 454 1.66 9.96 -36.42
N ILE A 455 2.56 9.02 -36.19
CA ILE A 455 3.31 8.25 -37.19
C ILE A 455 2.75 6.82 -37.25
N LYS A 456 2.54 6.25 -38.44
CA LYS A 456 2.07 4.87 -38.63
C LYS A 456 2.94 4.14 -39.66
N GLU A 457 3.56 3.02 -39.29
CA GLU A 457 4.48 2.25 -40.14
C GLU A 457 4.29 0.74 -40.00
N ARG A 458 4.52 -0.01 -41.08
CA ARG A 458 4.36 -1.48 -41.16
C ARG A 458 5.55 -2.14 -41.88
N ARG A 459 5.95 -3.33 -41.43
CA ARG A 459 7.04 -4.15 -41.96
C ARG A 459 6.62 -5.62 -42.14
N GLU A 460 6.85 -6.15 -43.34
CA GLU A 460 6.77 -7.58 -43.65
C GLU A 460 8.05 -8.30 -43.15
N VAL A 461 7.90 -9.37 -42.36
CA VAL A 461 9.02 -9.89 -41.53
C VAL A 461 10.00 -10.78 -42.30
N GLU A 462 9.55 -11.42 -43.38
CA GLU A 462 10.32 -12.37 -44.18
C GLU A 462 11.56 -11.75 -44.80
N LEU A 463 11.48 -10.47 -45.20
CA LEU A 463 12.60 -9.76 -45.82
C LEU A 463 13.78 -9.62 -44.85
N HIS A 464 13.48 -9.35 -43.57
CA HIS A 464 14.48 -9.20 -42.53
C HIS A 464 14.98 -10.55 -42.01
N ALA A 465 14.05 -11.46 -41.67
CA ALA A 465 14.36 -12.76 -41.12
C ALA A 465 15.21 -13.61 -42.07
N ASN A 466 14.85 -13.65 -43.36
CA ASN A 466 15.58 -14.46 -44.35
C ASN A 466 16.98 -13.92 -44.63
N ALA A 467 17.15 -12.59 -44.63
CA ALA A 467 18.46 -11.98 -44.79
C ALA A 467 19.39 -12.35 -43.63
N MET A 468 18.87 -12.33 -42.39
CA MET A 468 19.63 -12.70 -41.19
C MET A 468 20.00 -14.19 -41.17
N VAL A 469 19.02 -15.07 -41.38
CA VAL A 469 19.23 -16.53 -41.38
C VAL A 469 20.16 -16.93 -42.53
N GLY A 470 19.95 -16.37 -43.72
CA GLY A 470 20.78 -16.62 -44.90
C GLY A 470 22.23 -16.15 -44.71
N GLY A 471 22.43 -14.99 -44.07
CA GLY A 471 23.76 -14.48 -43.74
C GLY A 471 24.55 -15.42 -42.82
N THR A 472 23.92 -15.87 -41.73
CA THR A 472 24.52 -16.80 -40.77
C THR A 472 24.84 -18.15 -41.41
N TYR A 473 23.91 -18.69 -42.22
CA TYR A 473 24.11 -19.96 -42.90
C TYR A 473 25.28 -19.91 -43.89
N ASN A 474 25.30 -18.92 -44.78
CA ASN A 474 26.33 -18.83 -45.82
C ASN A 474 27.71 -18.49 -45.25
N GLY A 475 27.79 -17.61 -44.25
CA GLY A 475 29.04 -17.18 -43.64
C GLY A 475 29.57 -18.15 -42.59
N TYR A 476 28.89 -18.25 -41.45
CA TYR A 476 29.39 -18.96 -40.26
C TYR A 476 29.37 -20.48 -40.44
N PHE A 477 28.27 -21.02 -40.98
CA PHE A 477 28.10 -22.46 -41.13
C PHE A 477 28.79 -22.97 -42.40
N LYS A 478 28.29 -22.63 -43.58
CA LYS A 478 28.81 -23.15 -44.85
C LYS A 478 30.27 -22.75 -45.07
N GLY A 479 30.55 -21.44 -45.06
CA GLY A 479 31.91 -20.92 -45.26
C GLY A 479 32.89 -21.35 -44.16
N GLY A 480 32.46 -21.37 -42.90
CA GLY A 480 33.27 -21.85 -41.78
C GLY A 480 33.64 -23.33 -41.88
N ASN A 481 32.70 -24.18 -42.32
CA ASN A 481 32.96 -25.61 -42.55
C ASN A 481 33.94 -25.85 -43.70
N GLU A 482 33.76 -25.14 -44.81
CA GLU A 482 34.67 -25.21 -45.97
C GLU A 482 36.10 -24.81 -45.57
N ALA A 483 36.26 -23.70 -44.82
CA ALA A 483 37.55 -23.26 -44.30
C ALA A 483 38.16 -24.26 -43.30
N ALA A 484 37.35 -24.84 -42.42
CA ALA A 484 37.81 -25.82 -41.44
C ALA A 484 38.30 -27.13 -42.06
N LYS A 485 37.60 -27.66 -43.07
CA LYS A 485 38.05 -28.85 -43.82
C LYS A 485 39.38 -28.59 -44.51
N LYS A 486 39.52 -27.40 -45.13
CA LYS A 486 40.77 -26.98 -45.78
C LYS A 486 41.93 -26.86 -44.79
N PHE A 487 41.69 -26.41 -43.55
CA PHE A 487 42.70 -26.46 -42.49
C PHE A 487 43.12 -27.90 -42.20
N LEU A 488 42.16 -28.81 -41.98
CA LEU A 488 42.45 -30.21 -41.60
C LEU A 488 43.20 -30.99 -42.70
N GLU A 489 42.98 -30.64 -43.96
CA GLU A 489 43.71 -31.20 -45.10
C GLU A 489 45.14 -30.68 -45.22
N THR A 490 45.37 -29.40 -44.90
CA THR A 490 46.64 -28.71 -45.21
C THR A 490 47.54 -28.46 -43.99
N GLY A 491 47.00 -28.55 -42.78
CA GLY A 491 47.67 -28.18 -41.53
C GLY A 491 47.94 -26.67 -41.36
N GLN A 492 47.43 -25.83 -42.27
CA GLN A 492 47.71 -24.39 -42.30
C GLN A 492 46.51 -23.55 -41.83
N PRO A 493 46.71 -22.55 -40.94
CA PRO A 493 45.67 -21.63 -40.47
C PRO A 493 44.82 -21.03 -41.60
N GLN A 494 43.49 -21.07 -41.43
CA GLN A 494 42.53 -20.42 -42.32
C GLN A 494 41.86 -19.25 -41.60
N LYS A 495 41.23 -18.33 -42.34
CA LYS A 495 40.58 -17.16 -41.74
C LYS A 495 39.49 -17.59 -40.75
N GLY A 496 39.70 -17.30 -39.46
CA GLY A 496 38.81 -17.69 -38.37
C GLY A 496 39.03 -19.11 -37.83
N ILE A 497 39.97 -19.88 -38.41
CA ILE A 497 40.35 -21.24 -38.01
C ILE A 497 41.86 -21.27 -37.76
N PRO A 498 42.32 -20.87 -36.57
CA PRO A 498 43.76 -20.75 -36.29
C PRO A 498 44.44 -22.10 -36.04
N ASP A 499 43.68 -23.12 -35.63
CA ASP A 499 44.23 -24.41 -35.19
C ASP A 499 43.31 -25.60 -35.48
N GLU A 500 43.84 -26.80 -35.26
CA GLU A 500 43.15 -28.06 -35.54
C GLU A 500 41.94 -28.30 -34.63
N LEU A 501 41.96 -27.78 -33.40
CA LEU A 501 40.86 -27.88 -32.45
C LEU A 501 39.65 -27.08 -32.94
N GLU A 502 39.86 -25.82 -33.36
CA GLU A 502 38.81 -24.98 -33.93
C GLU A 502 38.32 -25.54 -35.27
N ALA A 503 39.20 -26.13 -36.09
CA ALA A 503 38.80 -26.76 -37.34
C ALA A 503 37.87 -27.96 -37.10
N LYS A 504 38.23 -28.88 -36.20
CA LYS A 504 37.38 -30.02 -35.82
C LYS A 504 36.07 -29.54 -35.19
N PHE A 505 36.11 -28.50 -34.38
CA PHE A 505 34.92 -27.89 -33.79
C PHE A 505 33.96 -27.36 -34.86
N ARG A 506 34.46 -26.64 -35.87
CA ARG A 506 33.63 -26.02 -36.92
C ARG A 506 32.96 -27.01 -37.86
N VAL A 507 33.67 -28.09 -38.22
CA VAL A 507 33.07 -29.20 -38.99
C VAL A 507 31.93 -29.82 -38.19
N LYS A 508 32.19 -30.14 -36.91
CA LYS A 508 31.20 -30.71 -36.00
C LYS A 508 29.98 -29.79 -35.81
N VAL A 509 30.20 -28.50 -35.60
CA VAL A 509 29.13 -27.50 -35.43
C VAL A 509 28.29 -27.34 -36.70
N PHE A 510 28.90 -27.41 -37.89
CA PHE A 510 28.16 -27.40 -39.16
C PHE A 510 27.29 -28.64 -39.34
N GLU A 511 27.85 -29.83 -39.12
CA GLU A 511 27.10 -31.08 -39.20
C GLU A 511 25.95 -31.11 -38.21
N GLN A 512 26.16 -30.52 -37.02
CA GLN A 512 25.12 -30.43 -36.02
C GLN A 512 24.02 -29.43 -36.40
N HIS A 513 24.35 -28.20 -36.77
CA HIS A 513 23.36 -27.13 -36.83
C HIS A 513 23.00 -26.65 -38.24
N GLY A 514 23.90 -26.82 -39.21
CA GLY A 514 23.72 -26.37 -40.60
C GLY A 514 22.43 -26.86 -41.27
N PRO A 515 22.05 -28.14 -41.16
CA PRO A 515 20.82 -28.67 -41.76
C PRO A 515 19.53 -27.94 -41.31
N SER A 516 19.48 -27.44 -40.07
CA SER A 516 18.30 -26.73 -39.55
C SER A 516 18.11 -25.34 -40.17
N PHE A 517 19.20 -24.63 -40.45
CA PHE A 517 19.18 -23.35 -41.16
C PHE A 517 18.74 -23.53 -42.62
N LEU A 518 19.24 -24.60 -43.27
CA LEU A 518 18.87 -24.90 -44.66
C LEU A 518 17.38 -25.27 -44.77
N ARG A 519 16.84 -26.02 -43.80
CA ARG A 519 15.41 -26.33 -43.74
C ARG A 519 14.55 -25.06 -43.67
N TYR A 520 14.91 -24.10 -42.81
CA TYR A 520 14.19 -22.82 -42.69
C TYR A 520 14.16 -22.05 -44.03
N LEU A 521 15.32 -21.91 -44.68
CA LEU A 521 15.44 -21.11 -45.92
C LEU A 521 14.70 -21.70 -47.12
N ASN A 522 14.48 -23.02 -47.12
CA ASN A 522 13.82 -23.75 -48.20
C ASN A 522 12.31 -23.95 -47.99
N ASP A 523 11.78 -23.63 -46.81
CA ASP A 523 10.35 -23.79 -46.53
C ASP A 523 9.49 -22.75 -47.28
N PRO A 524 8.38 -23.12 -47.92
CA PRO A 524 7.53 -22.18 -48.64
C PRO A 524 6.95 -21.04 -47.78
N LEU A 525 6.61 -21.30 -46.51
CA LEU A 525 6.02 -20.28 -45.64
C LEU A 525 7.02 -19.19 -45.24
N THR A 526 8.33 -19.44 -45.37
CA THR A 526 9.33 -18.37 -45.17
C THR A 526 9.41 -17.40 -46.36
N LYS A 527 8.64 -17.62 -47.44
CA LYS A 527 8.54 -16.67 -48.56
C LYS A 527 7.48 -15.59 -48.39
N THR A 528 6.52 -15.80 -47.49
CA THR A 528 5.43 -14.85 -47.19
C THR A 528 5.37 -14.44 -45.72
N GLY A 529 6.32 -14.89 -44.91
CA GLY A 529 6.46 -14.51 -43.50
C GLY A 529 7.71 -15.15 -42.89
N ALA A 530 7.83 -15.18 -41.57
CA ALA A 530 8.98 -15.73 -40.86
C ALA A 530 8.55 -16.69 -39.76
N TYR A 531 9.26 -17.81 -39.60
CA TYR A 531 9.04 -18.68 -38.46
C TYR A 531 9.76 -18.15 -37.23
N LEU A 532 9.12 -18.24 -36.07
CA LEU A 532 9.82 -18.18 -34.79
C LEU A 532 10.22 -19.59 -34.41
N THR A 533 11.51 -19.83 -34.19
CA THR A 533 11.97 -21.12 -33.65
C THR A 533 12.46 -20.99 -32.21
N THR A 534 12.61 -22.11 -31.51
CA THR A 534 13.03 -22.11 -30.10
C THR A 534 14.54 -22.16 -29.92
N PHE A 535 15.31 -22.54 -30.95
CA PHE A 535 16.76 -22.68 -30.83
C PHE A 535 17.48 -22.42 -32.15
N ASN A 536 18.55 -21.62 -32.06
CA ASN A 536 19.56 -21.35 -33.10
C ASN A 536 19.08 -20.60 -34.37
N VAL A 537 17.95 -20.96 -34.96
CA VAL A 537 17.48 -20.38 -36.23
C VAL A 537 16.36 -19.36 -35.98
N HIS A 538 16.55 -18.08 -36.26
CA HIS A 538 15.50 -17.04 -36.14
C HIS A 538 14.60 -17.18 -34.90
N THR A 539 15.22 -17.10 -33.73
CA THR A 539 14.51 -17.38 -32.48
C THR A 539 13.58 -16.25 -32.05
N GLU A 540 13.71 -15.09 -32.69
CA GLU A 540 13.11 -13.83 -32.26
C GLU A 540 12.91 -12.91 -33.46
N GLU A 541 11.75 -12.26 -33.53
CA GLU A 541 11.44 -11.20 -34.49
C GLU A 541 11.49 -9.85 -33.75
N VAL A 542 12.29 -8.90 -34.26
CA VAL A 542 12.63 -7.65 -33.55
C VAL A 542 11.94 -6.45 -34.19
N ILE A 543 11.06 -5.76 -33.48
CA ILE A 543 10.32 -4.56 -33.87
C ILE A 543 10.99 -3.34 -33.23
N THR A 544 11.67 -2.48 -34.01
CA THR A 544 12.33 -1.29 -33.46
C THR A 544 11.74 -0.02 -34.03
N LEU A 545 11.24 0.84 -33.15
CA LEU A 545 10.70 2.15 -33.52
C LEU A 545 11.83 3.17 -33.73
N PRO A 546 11.65 4.18 -34.60
CA PRO A 546 12.69 5.16 -34.95
C PRO A 546 13.19 5.96 -33.73
N PRO A 547 14.46 6.40 -33.70
CA PRO A 547 15.50 6.27 -34.72
C PRO A 547 16.35 5.00 -34.64
N ASP A 548 16.09 4.08 -33.70
CA ASP A 548 17.03 3.01 -33.29
C ASP A 548 17.09 1.79 -34.24
N GLN A 549 16.77 1.99 -35.51
CA GLN A 549 16.64 0.89 -36.47
C GLN A 549 18.01 0.24 -36.78
N PRO A 550 18.11 -1.11 -36.82
CA PRO A 550 19.38 -1.81 -36.98
C PRO A 550 20.02 -1.55 -38.36
N SER A 551 21.35 -1.44 -38.43
CA SER A 551 22.14 -0.97 -39.60
C SER A 551 21.92 -1.67 -40.96
N GLY A 552 21.20 -2.80 -41.01
CA GLY A 552 20.73 -3.44 -42.25
C GLY A 552 19.49 -2.77 -42.89
N TRP A 553 18.80 -1.89 -42.17
CA TRP A 553 17.61 -1.14 -42.59
C TRP A 553 17.85 -0.14 -43.74
N LEU A 554 19.10 0.32 -43.92
CA LEU A 554 19.46 1.41 -44.84
C LEU A 554 19.30 1.09 -46.34
N LYS A 555 18.80 -0.10 -46.70
CA LYS A 555 18.61 -0.53 -48.10
C LYS A 555 17.16 -0.45 -48.60
N THR A 556 16.21 -0.15 -47.73
CA THR A 556 14.80 0.10 -48.08
C THR A 556 14.53 1.61 -47.93
N LYS A 557 14.06 2.27 -49.00
CA LYS A 557 13.77 3.72 -49.01
C LYS A 557 12.60 4.03 -48.07
N HIS A 558 12.89 4.55 -46.88
CA HIS A 558 11.88 5.12 -45.99
C HIS A 558 12.37 6.46 -45.44
N GLU A 559 11.55 7.50 -45.57
CA GLU A 559 11.73 8.79 -44.89
C GLU A 559 11.06 8.68 -43.53
N VAL A 560 11.83 8.63 -42.44
CA VAL A 560 11.29 8.33 -41.11
C VAL A 560 11.48 9.52 -40.17
N GLU A 561 10.37 10.05 -39.65
CA GLU A 561 10.36 11.02 -38.56
C GLU A 561 10.62 10.30 -37.21
N ASN A 562 11.37 10.92 -36.29
CA ASN A 562 11.70 10.33 -34.99
C ASN A 562 10.43 10.01 -34.18
N ALA A 563 10.28 8.76 -33.71
CA ALA A 563 9.19 8.40 -32.81
C ALA A 563 9.41 9.07 -31.44
N VAL A 564 8.67 10.16 -31.22
CA VAL A 564 8.74 10.97 -30.00
C VAL A 564 8.03 10.27 -28.83
N PRO A 565 8.35 10.61 -27.56
CA PRO A 565 7.71 10.00 -26.41
C PRO A 565 6.19 10.14 -26.42
N GLY A 566 5.48 9.05 -26.18
CA GLY A 566 4.03 8.99 -26.06
C GLY A 566 3.50 7.55 -26.19
N GLU A 567 2.19 7.42 -26.31
CA GLU A 567 1.53 6.12 -26.45
C GLU A 567 1.56 5.64 -27.90
N TYR A 568 1.95 4.40 -28.14
CA TYR A 568 1.96 3.77 -29.46
C TYR A 568 1.11 2.49 -29.43
N MET A 569 0.56 2.09 -30.55
CA MET A 569 -0.09 0.78 -30.74
C MET A 569 0.79 -0.09 -31.63
N LEU A 570 1.28 -1.22 -31.11
CA LEU A 570 1.92 -2.25 -31.93
C LEU A 570 0.85 -3.22 -32.43
N ARG A 571 0.97 -3.67 -33.68
CA ARG A 571 0.13 -4.72 -34.26
C ARG A 571 1.01 -5.76 -34.91
N PHE A 572 0.67 -7.04 -34.78
CA PHE A 572 1.35 -8.09 -35.53
C PHE A 572 0.38 -9.19 -35.94
N ARG A 573 0.57 -9.70 -37.15
CA ARG A 573 -0.25 -10.78 -37.72
C ARG A 573 0.52 -12.10 -37.64
N ILE A 574 -0.07 -13.08 -36.96
CA ILE A 574 0.61 -14.32 -36.57
C ILE A 574 -0.33 -15.53 -36.67
N GLY A 575 0.21 -16.70 -37.02
CA GLY A 575 -0.54 -17.95 -37.13
C GLY A 575 0.26 -19.16 -36.64
N ALA A 576 -0.46 -20.16 -36.15
CA ALA A 576 0.08 -21.44 -35.72
C ALA A 576 0.26 -22.40 -36.91
N VAL A 577 1.40 -23.10 -36.95
CA VAL A 577 1.74 -24.02 -38.03
C VAL A 577 0.95 -25.31 -37.90
N LYS A 578 0.28 -25.73 -38.99
CA LYS A 578 -0.59 -26.90 -39.00
C LYS A 578 0.16 -28.18 -38.61
N GLY A 579 -0.45 -28.98 -37.73
CA GLY A 579 0.10 -30.25 -37.27
C GLY A 579 1.12 -30.14 -36.13
N THR A 580 1.41 -28.92 -35.64
CA THR A 580 2.25 -28.73 -34.45
C THR A 580 1.45 -28.77 -33.14
N PRO A 581 2.07 -29.19 -32.02
CA PRO A 581 1.35 -29.34 -30.76
C PRO A 581 0.83 -28.00 -30.21
N LYS A 582 -0.40 -27.99 -29.68
CA LYS A 582 -1.08 -26.77 -29.20
C LYS A 582 -0.34 -26.09 -28.04
N GLU A 583 0.37 -26.85 -27.24
CA GLU A 583 1.22 -26.35 -26.15
C GLU A 583 2.36 -25.43 -26.63
N ARG A 584 2.69 -25.46 -27.92
CA ARG A 584 3.68 -24.58 -28.55
C ARG A 584 3.07 -23.37 -29.27
N HIS A 585 1.75 -23.23 -29.26
CA HIS A 585 1.04 -22.12 -29.91
C HIS A 585 0.96 -20.90 -28.98
N PHE A 586 2.10 -20.44 -28.47
CA PHE A 586 2.19 -19.28 -27.59
C PHE A 586 3.33 -18.37 -28.02
N VAL A 587 3.06 -17.09 -28.25
CA VAL A 587 4.07 -16.07 -28.55
C VAL A 587 4.28 -15.18 -27.32
N GLU A 588 5.53 -14.89 -27.00
CA GLU A 588 5.93 -13.90 -26.00
C GLU A 588 6.29 -12.60 -26.72
N LEU A 589 5.63 -11.50 -26.36
CA LEU A 589 6.08 -10.14 -26.65
C LEU A 589 6.90 -9.65 -25.46
N GLY A 590 8.10 -9.16 -25.73
CA GLY A 590 8.96 -8.55 -24.72
C GLY A 590 9.53 -7.24 -25.22
N SER A 591 9.94 -6.39 -24.28
CA SER A 591 10.74 -5.22 -24.61
C SER A 591 12.22 -5.55 -24.50
N ARG A 592 13.03 -4.95 -25.36
CA ARG A 592 14.47 -5.13 -25.43
C ARG A 592 15.16 -3.78 -25.32
N LYS A 593 15.88 -3.59 -24.22
CA LYS A 593 16.79 -2.45 -24.04
C LYS A 593 18.16 -2.81 -24.62
N GLU A 594 18.73 -3.94 -24.18
CA GLU A 594 19.97 -4.53 -24.70
C GLU A 594 19.76 -5.84 -25.45
N LYS A 595 20.70 -6.17 -26.36
CA LYS A 595 20.68 -7.39 -27.20
C LYS A 595 20.33 -8.71 -26.49
N ASP A 596 20.67 -8.86 -25.20
CA ASP A 596 20.50 -10.09 -24.43
C ASP A 596 19.39 -10.00 -23.35
N GLU A 597 18.78 -8.82 -23.17
CA GLU A 597 17.64 -8.63 -22.27
C GLU A 597 16.32 -8.85 -23.02
N PHE A 598 15.53 -9.81 -22.55
CA PHE A 598 14.13 -9.98 -22.94
C PHE A 598 13.26 -9.74 -21.71
N GLY A 599 12.73 -8.51 -21.59
CA GLY A 599 11.73 -8.20 -20.58
C GLY A 599 10.37 -8.64 -21.08
N LEU A 600 9.91 -9.82 -20.65
CA LEU A 600 8.59 -10.33 -21.02
C LEU A 600 7.52 -9.30 -20.66
N MET A 601 6.79 -8.82 -21.65
CA MET A 601 5.66 -7.91 -21.47
C MET A 601 4.36 -8.69 -21.37
N GLN A 602 4.14 -9.58 -22.35
CA GLN A 602 2.89 -10.33 -22.45
C GLN A 602 3.11 -11.62 -23.23
N THR A 603 2.37 -12.67 -22.87
CA THR A 603 2.31 -13.92 -23.62
C THR A 603 0.91 -14.06 -24.22
N PHE A 604 0.82 -14.40 -25.50
CA PHE A 604 -0.43 -14.60 -26.21
C PHE A 604 -0.54 -16.04 -26.70
N GLN A 605 -1.70 -16.65 -26.52
CA GLN A 605 -2.02 -17.91 -27.18
C GLN A 605 -2.44 -17.65 -28.63
N ILE A 606 -1.88 -18.41 -29.55
CA ILE A 606 -2.17 -18.31 -30.98
C ILE A 606 -3.21 -19.36 -31.35
N SER A 607 -4.40 -18.88 -31.67
CA SER A 607 -5.58 -19.66 -32.06
C SER A 607 -5.77 -19.70 -33.58
N GLY A 608 -5.32 -18.65 -34.28
CA GLY A 608 -5.30 -18.58 -35.75
C GLY A 608 -4.27 -19.53 -36.36
N SER A 609 -4.56 -20.10 -37.52
CA SER A 609 -3.64 -20.98 -38.26
C SER A 609 -2.84 -20.19 -39.29
N THR A 610 -1.84 -20.80 -39.93
CA THR A 610 -1.16 -20.22 -41.10
C THR A 610 -2.10 -19.91 -42.26
N ASP A 611 -3.23 -20.62 -42.39
CA ASP A 611 -4.24 -20.38 -43.43
C ASP A 611 -5.22 -19.25 -43.03
N ALA A 612 -5.36 -19.00 -41.72
CA ALA A 612 -6.24 -17.97 -41.15
C ALA A 612 -5.56 -17.28 -39.94
N PRO A 613 -4.52 -16.47 -40.17
CA PRO A 613 -3.73 -15.85 -39.11
C PRO A 613 -4.50 -14.74 -38.40
N GLN A 614 -4.27 -14.60 -37.09
CA GLN A 614 -4.90 -13.58 -36.25
C GLN A 614 -4.03 -12.32 -36.16
N ILE A 615 -4.66 -11.18 -35.88
CA ILE A 615 -3.98 -9.91 -35.59
C ILE A 615 -4.03 -9.69 -34.08
N ILE A 616 -2.90 -9.34 -33.48
CA ILE A 616 -2.79 -8.97 -32.07
C ILE A 616 -2.36 -7.51 -31.99
N GLU A 617 -3.10 -6.71 -31.21
CA GLU A 617 -2.83 -5.30 -30.96
C GLU A 617 -2.36 -5.13 -29.51
N VAL A 618 -1.27 -4.39 -29.31
CA VAL A 618 -0.66 -4.18 -27.99
C VAL A 618 -0.28 -2.70 -27.83
N PRO A 619 -0.92 -1.95 -26.92
CA PRO A 619 -0.49 -0.59 -26.63
C PRO A 619 0.85 -0.63 -25.90
N VAL A 620 1.81 0.17 -26.36
CA VAL A 620 3.13 0.34 -25.76
C VAL A 620 3.42 1.81 -25.55
N SER A 621 3.83 2.19 -24.34
CA SER A 621 4.28 3.55 -24.06
C SER A 621 5.75 3.68 -24.42
N ILE A 622 6.06 4.53 -25.40
CA ILE A 622 7.45 4.93 -25.66
C ILE A 622 7.71 6.16 -24.81
N THR A 623 8.54 6.00 -23.79
CA THR A 623 9.06 7.15 -23.04
C THR A 623 10.37 7.62 -23.66
N ALA A 624 10.87 8.80 -23.30
CA ALA A 624 12.16 9.29 -23.80
C ALA A 624 13.32 8.28 -23.62
N ILE A 625 13.22 7.47 -22.56
CA ILE A 625 14.22 6.53 -22.01
C ILE A 625 13.75 5.06 -22.04
N GLY A 626 12.57 4.79 -22.59
CA GLY A 626 11.96 3.47 -22.64
C GLY A 626 12.49 2.64 -23.81
N PRO A 627 12.38 1.30 -23.76
CA PRO A 627 12.77 0.45 -24.87
C PRO A 627 11.95 0.81 -26.12
N ARG A 628 12.64 1.23 -27.18
CA ARG A 628 12.06 1.42 -28.52
C ARG A 628 12.06 0.12 -29.33
N THR A 629 12.74 -0.91 -28.82
CA THR A 629 12.77 -2.23 -29.42
C THR A 629 11.88 -3.20 -28.66
N PHE A 630 11.01 -3.87 -29.39
CA PHE A 630 10.11 -4.91 -28.95
C PHE A 630 10.43 -6.20 -29.70
N VAL A 631 10.17 -7.34 -29.10
CA VAL A 631 10.61 -8.64 -29.60
C VAL A 631 9.49 -9.65 -29.47
N LEU A 632 9.20 -10.37 -30.54
CA LEU A 632 8.30 -11.52 -30.56
C LEU A 632 9.11 -12.80 -30.60
N ARG A 633 8.78 -13.78 -29.76
CA ARG A 633 9.40 -15.12 -29.78
C ARG A 633 8.43 -16.22 -29.37
N GLU A 634 8.68 -17.46 -29.79
CA GLU A 634 7.89 -18.60 -29.30
C GLU A 634 8.11 -18.78 -27.79
N LYS A 635 7.05 -19.06 -27.02
CA LYS A 635 7.14 -19.36 -25.60
C LYS A 635 8.04 -20.57 -25.41
N ARG A 636 9.10 -20.39 -24.62
CA ARG A 636 10.21 -21.34 -24.54
C ARG A 636 10.78 -21.40 -23.13
N ASP A 637 11.28 -22.56 -22.75
CA ASP A 637 12.17 -22.69 -21.60
C ASP A 637 13.59 -22.80 -22.15
N VAL A 638 14.35 -21.71 -22.02
CA VAL A 638 15.71 -21.58 -22.57
C VAL A 638 16.63 -22.70 -22.09
N LYS A 639 16.39 -23.25 -20.88
CA LYS A 639 17.18 -24.36 -20.35
C LYS A 639 16.87 -25.69 -21.03
N LEU A 640 15.63 -25.88 -21.48
CA LEU A 640 15.16 -27.11 -22.12
C LEU A 640 15.28 -27.06 -23.65
N ASP A 641 15.35 -25.87 -24.27
CA ASP A 641 15.38 -25.74 -25.73
C ASP A 641 16.55 -26.49 -26.36
N HIS A 642 17.72 -26.49 -25.72
CA HIS A 642 18.88 -27.22 -26.22
C HIS A 642 18.66 -28.74 -26.16
N GLU A 643 18.02 -29.24 -25.11
CA GLU A 643 17.70 -30.67 -24.95
C GLU A 643 16.64 -31.11 -25.96
N ILE A 644 15.59 -30.31 -26.14
CA ILE A 644 14.52 -30.54 -27.12
C ILE A 644 15.10 -30.51 -28.54
N TYR A 645 15.94 -29.52 -28.84
CA TYR A 645 16.62 -29.42 -30.12
C TYR A 645 17.54 -30.62 -30.37
N THR A 646 18.35 -31.01 -29.39
CA THR A 646 19.27 -32.15 -29.49
C THR A 646 18.51 -33.46 -29.64
N ALA A 647 17.39 -33.65 -28.94
CA ALA A 647 16.52 -34.82 -29.07
C ALA A 647 15.89 -34.90 -30.47
N ALA A 648 15.32 -33.80 -30.97
CA ALA A 648 14.75 -33.72 -32.31
C ALA A 648 15.81 -33.95 -33.40
N GLN A 649 17.00 -33.40 -33.21
CA GLN A 649 18.13 -33.57 -34.11
C GLN A 649 18.62 -35.02 -34.14
N LYS A 650 18.74 -35.69 -32.97
CA LYS A 650 19.06 -37.13 -32.92
C LYS A 650 18.00 -37.99 -33.60
N ALA A 651 16.73 -37.60 -33.51
CA ALA A 651 15.61 -38.35 -34.08
C ALA A 651 15.44 -38.11 -35.59
N THR A 652 15.69 -36.89 -36.09
CA THR A 652 15.28 -36.45 -37.44
C THR A 652 16.39 -35.81 -38.27
N GLY A 653 17.58 -35.60 -37.70
CA GLY A 653 18.70 -34.90 -38.33
C GLY A 653 18.61 -33.37 -38.31
N VAL A 654 17.48 -32.81 -37.86
CA VAL A 654 17.21 -31.36 -37.81
C VAL A 654 16.48 -30.99 -36.52
N GLY A 655 16.46 -29.70 -36.16
CA GLY A 655 15.70 -29.21 -35.00
C GLY A 655 14.19 -29.49 -35.07
N PRO A 656 13.42 -29.22 -34.01
CA PRO A 656 11.97 -29.44 -34.03
C PRO A 656 11.29 -28.56 -35.10
N PRO A 657 10.11 -28.96 -35.63
CA PRO A 657 9.33 -28.11 -36.52
C PRO A 657 8.91 -26.81 -35.81
N SER A 658 8.87 -25.69 -36.55
CA SER A 658 8.46 -24.39 -36.03
C SER A 658 6.96 -24.38 -35.72
N ALA A 659 6.55 -23.85 -34.57
CA ALA A 659 5.14 -23.85 -34.18
C ALA A 659 4.40 -22.56 -34.57
N LEU A 660 5.14 -21.46 -34.79
CA LEU A 660 4.58 -20.14 -35.05
C LEU A 660 5.20 -19.50 -36.29
N TRP A 661 4.35 -18.79 -37.04
CA TRP A 661 4.68 -18.05 -38.24
C TRP A 661 4.12 -16.62 -38.14
N ILE A 662 4.96 -15.61 -38.37
CA ILE A 662 4.59 -14.18 -38.38
C ILE A 662 4.57 -13.69 -39.84
N ASP A 663 3.54 -12.92 -40.18
CA ASP A 663 3.34 -12.30 -41.51
C ASP A 663 3.96 -10.89 -41.53
N TRP A 664 3.48 -9.99 -40.66
CA TRP A 664 3.96 -8.62 -40.57
C TRP A 664 3.80 -8.04 -39.17
N VAL A 665 4.50 -6.92 -38.93
CA VAL A 665 4.44 -6.09 -37.72
C VAL A 665 4.18 -4.62 -38.10
N GLU A 666 3.43 -3.88 -37.30
CA GLU A 666 3.03 -2.48 -37.50
C GLU A 666 3.09 -1.71 -36.19
N TRP A 667 3.34 -0.40 -36.23
CA TRP A 667 3.21 0.51 -35.10
C TRP A 667 2.57 1.85 -35.47
N GLU A 668 1.84 2.44 -34.53
CA GLU A 668 1.12 3.70 -34.71
C GLU A 668 1.22 4.59 -33.45
N GLY A 669 1.77 5.80 -33.54
CA GLY A 669 1.86 6.76 -32.42
C GLY A 669 2.77 7.97 -32.69
N PRO A 670 2.82 8.97 -31.79
CA PRO A 670 2.09 9.02 -30.53
C PRO A 670 0.60 9.24 -30.74
N LEU A 671 -0.21 8.46 -30.01
CA LEU A 671 -1.66 8.60 -29.99
C LEU A 671 -2.03 9.85 -29.19
N VAL A 672 -2.77 10.78 -29.81
CA VAL A 672 -3.31 11.95 -29.11
C VAL A 672 -4.36 11.48 -28.12
N LYS A 673 -4.22 11.87 -26.85
CA LYS A 673 -5.11 11.48 -25.75
C LYS A 673 -6.54 11.98 -26.03
N GLN A 674 -7.35 11.17 -26.71
CA GLN A 674 -8.79 11.32 -26.74
C GLN A 674 -9.36 11.02 -25.35
N MET A 675 -10.52 11.60 -25.03
CA MET A 675 -11.24 11.41 -23.76
C MET A 675 -11.28 9.91 -23.38
N PRO A 676 -11.16 9.58 -22.08
CA PRO A 676 -10.93 8.20 -21.65
C PRO A 676 -12.07 7.29 -22.11
N VAL A 677 -11.74 6.37 -23.02
CA VAL A 677 -12.55 5.20 -23.33
C VAL A 677 -12.06 4.07 -22.42
N ALA A 678 -13.01 3.39 -21.79
CA ALA A 678 -12.83 2.20 -20.96
C ALA A 678 -11.69 1.29 -21.48
N LYS A 679 -10.64 1.08 -20.67
CA LYS A 679 -9.73 -0.05 -20.87
C LYS A 679 -10.38 -1.28 -20.24
N ILE A 680 -10.97 -2.13 -21.08
CA ILE A 680 -11.47 -3.45 -20.69
C ILE A 680 -10.26 -4.39 -20.66
N GLN A 681 -9.90 -4.91 -19.48
CA GLN A 681 -8.96 -6.02 -19.38
C GLN A 681 -9.72 -7.29 -18.98
N HIS A 682 -9.81 -8.24 -19.91
CA HIS A 682 -10.42 -9.57 -19.71
C HIS A 682 -9.39 -10.53 -19.09
N ILE A 683 -9.80 -11.31 -18.09
CA ILE A 683 -8.97 -12.34 -17.44
C ILE A 683 -9.59 -13.71 -17.70
N GLU A 684 -8.83 -14.60 -18.37
CA GLU A 684 -9.29 -15.91 -18.87
C GLU A 684 -9.23 -17.02 -17.79
N PRO A 685 -10.38 -17.59 -17.37
CA PRO A 685 -10.43 -18.64 -16.34
C PRO A 685 -9.79 -19.98 -16.74
N GLU A 686 -9.49 -20.16 -18.03
CA GLU A 686 -8.80 -21.33 -18.58
C GLU A 686 -7.41 -21.54 -17.94
N SER A 687 -6.74 -20.46 -17.54
CA SER A 687 -5.46 -20.49 -16.84
C SER A 687 -5.53 -21.27 -15.51
N ARG A 688 -6.69 -21.20 -14.84
CA ARG A 688 -6.93 -21.88 -13.57
C ARG A 688 -7.16 -23.38 -13.75
N ARG A 689 -7.86 -23.80 -14.81
CA ARG A 689 -7.99 -25.22 -15.16
C ARG A 689 -6.61 -25.85 -15.41
N ALA A 690 -5.75 -25.13 -16.13
CA ALA A 690 -4.38 -25.59 -16.42
C ALA A 690 -3.52 -25.71 -15.14
N GLU A 691 -3.75 -24.85 -14.13
CA GLU A 691 -3.09 -24.96 -12.83
C GLU A 691 -3.53 -26.22 -12.06
N VAL A 692 -4.84 -26.49 -12.02
CA VAL A 692 -5.39 -27.71 -11.38
C VAL A 692 -4.84 -28.97 -12.03
N GLU A 693 -4.72 -28.98 -13.36
CA GLU A 693 -4.13 -30.09 -14.11
C GLU A 693 -2.64 -30.27 -13.80
N ARG A 694 -1.86 -29.18 -13.74
CA ARG A 694 -0.44 -29.23 -13.33
C ARG A 694 -0.27 -29.76 -11.91
N SER A 695 -1.10 -29.30 -10.97
CA SER A 695 -1.07 -29.80 -9.58
C SER A 695 -1.42 -31.29 -9.51
N HIS A 696 -2.45 -31.73 -10.24
CA HIS A 696 -2.82 -33.14 -10.32
C HIS A 696 -1.65 -34.01 -10.80
N LEU A 697 -0.99 -33.61 -11.90
CA LEU A 697 0.17 -34.31 -12.46
C LEU A 697 1.37 -34.30 -11.51
N ARG A 698 1.62 -33.19 -10.81
CA ARG A 698 2.71 -33.08 -9.84
C ARG A 698 2.51 -34.05 -8.66
N TYR A 699 1.33 -34.06 -8.05
CA TYR A 699 1.07 -34.96 -6.91
C TYR A 699 1.01 -36.43 -7.34
N LYS A 700 0.55 -36.71 -8.57
CA LYS A 700 0.65 -38.05 -9.16
C LYS A 700 2.10 -38.51 -9.24
N PHE A 701 2.96 -37.68 -9.82
CA PHE A 701 4.38 -37.97 -9.96
C PHE A 701 5.05 -38.18 -8.59
N LEU A 702 4.79 -37.30 -7.62
CA LEU A 702 5.35 -37.45 -6.27
C LEU A 702 4.87 -38.73 -5.58
N ASN A 703 3.60 -39.13 -5.75
CA ASN A 703 3.10 -40.39 -5.21
C ASN A 703 3.74 -41.62 -5.90
N GLU A 704 4.01 -41.55 -7.20
CA GLU A 704 4.77 -42.58 -7.92
C GLU A 704 6.22 -42.69 -7.43
N GLN A 705 6.89 -41.56 -7.17
CA GLN A 705 8.23 -41.54 -6.56
C GLN A 705 8.22 -42.09 -5.13
N TYR A 706 7.16 -41.82 -4.36
CA TYR A 706 6.99 -42.40 -3.02
C TYR A 706 6.89 -43.93 -3.10
N GLY A 707 6.13 -44.45 -4.05
CA GLY A 707 6.04 -45.89 -4.32
C GLY A 707 7.39 -46.52 -4.67
N LYS A 708 8.18 -45.86 -5.54
CA LYS A 708 9.53 -46.31 -5.92
C LYS A 708 10.51 -46.28 -4.74
N TRP A 709 10.49 -45.23 -3.92
CA TRP A 709 11.29 -45.14 -2.71
C TRP A 709 10.94 -46.24 -1.70
N LYS A 710 9.64 -46.51 -1.49
CA LYS A 710 9.19 -47.62 -0.64
C LYS A 710 9.63 -48.98 -1.18
N ALA A 711 9.57 -49.19 -2.50
CA ALA A 711 10.07 -50.41 -3.13
C ALA A 711 11.60 -50.57 -3.01
N ALA A 712 12.34 -49.47 -2.91
CA ALA A 712 13.80 -49.44 -2.73
C ALA A 712 14.27 -49.57 -1.25
N GLY A 713 13.37 -49.97 -0.34
CA GLY A 713 13.66 -50.21 1.08
C GLY A 713 13.24 -49.09 2.03
N GLY A 714 12.80 -47.93 1.53
CA GLY A 714 12.27 -46.85 2.37
C GLY A 714 13.29 -46.20 3.31
N GLU A 715 14.57 -46.22 2.95
CA GLU A 715 15.67 -45.67 3.75
C GLU A 715 15.80 -44.15 3.58
N GLU A 716 16.16 -43.47 4.66
CA GLU A 716 16.27 -42.01 4.71
C GLU A 716 17.40 -41.46 3.82
N ALA A 717 18.51 -42.20 3.69
CA ALA A 717 19.65 -41.82 2.85
C ALA A 717 19.32 -41.74 1.34
N LYS A 718 18.24 -42.41 0.89
CA LYS A 718 17.86 -42.50 -0.53
C LYS A 718 16.74 -41.55 -0.92
N LEU A 719 16.16 -40.79 0.01
CA LEU A 719 15.01 -39.90 -0.25
C LEU A 719 15.30 -38.87 -1.36
N LYS A 720 16.52 -38.33 -1.39
CA LYS A 720 16.95 -37.37 -2.40
C LYS A 720 16.96 -37.95 -3.82
N ASP A 721 17.27 -39.25 -3.95
CA ASP A 721 17.29 -39.95 -5.24
C ASP A 721 15.89 -40.05 -5.88
N PHE A 722 14.84 -39.95 -5.04
CA PHE A 722 13.43 -39.93 -5.45
C PHE A 722 12.80 -38.52 -5.39
N GLY A 723 13.61 -37.48 -5.21
CA GLY A 723 13.17 -36.09 -5.22
C GLY A 723 12.52 -35.60 -3.91
N PHE A 724 12.70 -36.32 -2.80
CA PHE A 724 12.21 -35.91 -1.48
C PHE A 724 13.31 -35.26 -0.65
N THR A 725 12.93 -34.22 0.11
CA THR A 725 13.85 -33.50 1.02
C THR A 725 14.09 -34.28 2.30
N ASP A 726 13.06 -34.96 2.78
CA ASP A 726 13.03 -35.71 4.03
C ASP A 726 11.81 -36.67 4.02
N LYS A 727 11.73 -37.51 5.06
CA LYS A 727 10.66 -38.52 5.18
C LYS A 727 9.27 -37.89 5.32
N SER A 728 9.17 -36.72 5.95
CA SER A 728 7.92 -36.01 6.12
C SER A 728 7.39 -35.50 4.78
N HIS A 729 8.26 -34.99 3.90
CA HIS A 729 7.89 -34.59 2.54
C HIS A 729 7.40 -35.80 1.72
N ALA A 730 8.05 -36.96 1.83
CA ALA A 730 7.61 -38.18 1.17
C ALA A 730 6.24 -38.66 1.67
N GLU A 731 6.03 -38.73 2.99
CA GLU A 731 4.74 -39.11 3.57
C GLU A 731 3.64 -38.09 3.26
N PHE A 732 3.98 -36.80 3.24
CA PHE A 732 3.08 -35.72 2.84
C PHE A 732 2.61 -35.87 1.39
N ALA A 733 3.51 -36.20 0.46
CA ALA A 733 3.16 -36.42 -0.95
C ALA A 733 2.12 -37.53 -1.13
N LYS A 734 2.26 -38.65 -0.39
CA LYS A 734 1.28 -39.74 -0.38
C LYS A 734 -0.07 -39.28 0.15
N VAL A 735 -0.09 -38.64 1.33
CA VAL A 735 -1.32 -38.19 1.99
C VAL A 735 -2.09 -37.21 1.10
N VAL A 736 -1.40 -36.27 0.45
CA VAL A 736 -2.02 -35.30 -0.45
C VAL A 736 -2.59 -35.95 -1.71
N TRP A 737 -1.91 -36.97 -2.27
CA TRP A 737 -2.44 -37.72 -3.39
C TRP A 737 -3.69 -38.52 -3.00
N GLU A 738 -3.64 -39.29 -1.91
CA GLU A 738 -4.77 -40.09 -1.42
C GLU A 738 -5.98 -39.21 -1.07
N SER A 739 -5.75 -38.00 -0.54
CA SER A 739 -6.84 -37.07 -0.23
C SER A 739 -7.39 -36.36 -1.49
N ASN A 740 -6.53 -35.85 -2.37
CA ASN A 740 -6.97 -34.87 -3.39
C ASN A 740 -7.16 -35.48 -4.79
N ASN A 741 -6.68 -36.69 -5.07
CA ASN A 741 -6.76 -37.30 -6.41
C ASN A 741 -8.20 -37.34 -6.96
N ARG A 742 -9.14 -37.82 -6.14
CA ARG A 742 -10.57 -37.87 -6.52
C ARG A 742 -11.12 -36.48 -6.85
N TRP A 743 -10.71 -35.47 -6.10
CA TRP A 743 -11.13 -34.09 -6.32
C TRP A 743 -10.59 -33.55 -7.66
N PHE A 744 -9.30 -33.75 -7.94
CA PHE A 744 -8.69 -33.33 -9.20
C PHE A 744 -9.42 -33.94 -10.41
N GLN A 745 -9.72 -35.24 -10.36
CA GLN A 745 -10.46 -35.92 -11.43
C GLN A 745 -11.86 -35.34 -11.61
N GLN A 746 -12.64 -35.21 -10.52
CA GLN A 746 -13.97 -34.64 -10.59
C GLN A 746 -14.00 -33.19 -11.10
N TYR A 747 -13.04 -32.35 -10.70
CA TYR A 747 -12.95 -31.00 -11.21
C TYR A 747 -12.67 -30.99 -12.72
N LEU A 748 -11.74 -31.82 -13.18
CA LEU A 748 -11.33 -31.91 -14.59
C LEU A 748 -12.42 -32.55 -15.47
N ASP A 749 -13.22 -33.47 -14.94
CA ASP A 749 -14.29 -34.17 -15.67
C ASP A 749 -15.56 -33.31 -15.86
N ARG A 750 -15.73 -32.23 -15.09
CA ARG A 750 -16.90 -31.34 -15.23
C ARG A 750 -16.91 -30.65 -16.61
N PRO A 751 -17.99 -30.70 -17.40
CA PRO A 751 -18.01 -30.15 -18.76
C PRO A 751 -17.62 -28.66 -18.85
N LEU A 752 -18.13 -27.81 -17.95
CA LEU A 752 -17.87 -26.37 -17.97
C LEU A 752 -16.53 -25.96 -17.33
N SER A 753 -15.74 -26.89 -16.76
CA SER A 753 -14.39 -26.50 -16.31
C SER A 753 -13.46 -26.24 -17.49
N LYS A 754 -13.90 -26.48 -18.73
CA LYS A 754 -13.20 -26.12 -19.97
C LYS A 754 -13.47 -24.69 -20.43
N THR A 755 -14.55 -24.08 -19.98
CA THR A 755 -15.03 -22.77 -20.44
C THR A 755 -15.19 -21.77 -19.29
N GLY A 756 -14.78 -22.14 -18.07
CA GLY A 756 -14.90 -21.28 -16.89
C GLY A 756 -14.36 -21.97 -15.63
N LEU A 757 -14.47 -21.28 -14.50
CA LEU A 757 -13.93 -21.66 -13.20
C LEU A 757 -15.03 -22.07 -12.23
N TYR A 758 -14.93 -23.27 -11.64
CA TYR A 758 -15.74 -23.62 -10.48
C TYR A 758 -15.07 -23.11 -9.20
N LEU A 759 -15.80 -22.35 -8.38
CA LEU A 759 -15.35 -22.00 -7.04
C LEU A 759 -15.70 -23.15 -6.09
N ASP A 760 -14.67 -23.81 -5.55
CA ASP A 760 -14.82 -25.01 -4.74
C ASP A 760 -14.21 -24.82 -3.34
N ASN A 761 -15.03 -24.93 -2.31
CA ASN A 761 -14.65 -24.71 -0.92
C ASN A 761 -13.99 -25.94 -0.23
N THR A 762 -13.59 -26.97 -0.98
CA THR A 762 -13.02 -28.21 -0.41
C THR A 762 -11.48 -28.30 -0.46
N VAL A 763 -10.80 -27.69 -1.43
CA VAL A 763 -9.34 -27.75 -1.59
C VAL A 763 -8.73 -26.36 -1.71
N ASN A 764 -7.60 -26.13 -1.03
CA ASN A 764 -6.93 -24.81 -0.92
C ASN A 764 -6.65 -24.14 -2.28
N GLU A 765 -6.36 -24.93 -3.32
CA GLU A 765 -5.93 -24.46 -4.64
C GLU A 765 -7.08 -24.05 -5.58
N THR A 766 -8.35 -24.06 -5.16
CA THR A 766 -9.50 -23.60 -6.02
C THR A 766 -10.59 -22.84 -5.28
N SER A 767 -10.42 -22.69 -3.97
CA SER A 767 -11.41 -22.01 -3.12
C SER A 767 -11.43 -20.49 -3.24
N GLU A 768 -10.46 -19.92 -3.93
CA GLU A 768 -10.34 -18.49 -4.18
C GLU A 768 -9.64 -18.23 -5.53
N TYR A 769 -10.01 -17.13 -6.16
CA TYR A 769 -9.41 -16.62 -7.38
C TYR A 769 -8.84 -15.23 -7.10
N ALA A 770 -7.51 -15.14 -7.08
CA ALA A 770 -6.83 -13.88 -6.84
C ALA A 770 -6.57 -13.14 -8.15
N ILE A 771 -6.77 -11.84 -8.12
CA ILE A 771 -6.69 -10.89 -9.22
C ILE A 771 -5.62 -9.88 -8.84
N ASP A 772 -4.43 -10.02 -9.42
CA ASP A 772 -3.34 -9.07 -9.25
C ASP A 772 -3.47 -7.98 -10.33
N LEU A 773 -3.90 -6.79 -9.93
CA LEU A 773 -4.01 -5.63 -10.80
C LEU A 773 -2.62 -5.05 -11.13
N PRO A 774 -2.43 -4.50 -12.34
CA PRO A 774 -1.20 -3.82 -12.70
C PRO A 774 -0.86 -2.67 -11.74
N SER A 775 0.41 -2.59 -11.35
CA SER A 775 0.91 -1.50 -10.48
C SER A 775 0.81 -0.12 -11.14
N ASN A 776 0.75 -0.07 -12.47
CA ASN A 776 0.63 1.14 -13.28
C ASN A 776 -0.81 1.62 -13.51
N LEU A 777 -1.83 0.96 -12.96
CA LEU A 777 -3.20 1.49 -13.04
C LEU A 777 -3.27 2.86 -12.35
N GLU A 778 -3.86 3.84 -13.05
CA GLU A 778 -4.09 5.20 -12.55
C GLU A 778 -4.92 5.16 -11.25
N THR A 779 -4.67 6.10 -10.33
CA THR A 779 -5.49 6.23 -9.13
C THR A 779 -6.90 6.67 -9.51
N GLY A 780 -7.92 6.01 -8.99
CA GLY A 780 -9.31 6.35 -9.29
C GLY A 780 -10.29 5.24 -8.90
N ASP A 781 -11.56 5.47 -9.24
CA ASP A 781 -12.63 4.48 -9.07
C ASP A 781 -12.60 3.48 -10.22
N TYR A 782 -12.85 2.20 -9.96
CA TYR A 782 -12.87 1.13 -10.95
C TYR A 782 -14.10 0.25 -10.71
N VAL A 783 -14.52 -0.48 -11.73
CA VAL A 783 -15.53 -1.55 -11.62
C VAL A 783 -14.96 -2.84 -12.17
N MET A 784 -15.19 -3.95 -11.48
CA MET A 784 -14.90 -5.29 -11.97
C MET A 784 -16.21 -5.96 -12.36
N ARG A 785 -16.36 -6.39 -13.62
CA ARG A 785 -17.51 -7.20 -14.04
C ARG A 785 -17.17 -8.68 -14.04
N VAL A 786 -18.08 -9.51 -13.54
CA VAL A 786 -17.90 -10.96 -13.48
C VAL A 786 -19.10 -11.61 -14.12
N LYS A 787 -18.90 -12.39 -15.18
CA LYS A 787 -19.95 -13.24 -15.74
C LYS A 787 -19.95 -14.57 -14.99
N ILE A 788 -21.06 -14.88 -14.32
CA ILE A 788 -21.13 -15.94 -13.32
C ILE A 788 -22.51 -16.61 -13.33
N GLY A 789 -22.53 -17.91 -13.04
CA GLY A 789 -23.75 -18.70 -12.92
C GLY A 789 -23.70 -19.70 -11.78
N ARG A 790 -24.88 -20.03 -11.25
CA ARG A 790 -25.12 -21.02 -10.22
C ARG A 790 -25.36 -22.40 -10.84
N ILE A 791 -24.76 -23.42 -10.24
CA ILE A 791 -24.96 -24.80 -10.67
C ILE A 791 -26.39 -25.28 -10.34
N PRO A 792 -27.13 -25.87 -11.30
CA PRO A 792 -28.48 -26.39 -11.07
C PRO A 792 -28.51 -27.43 -9.95
N GLY A 793 -29.57 -27.39 -9.13
CA GLY A 793 -29.75 -28.33 -8.01
C GLY A 793 -28.90 -28.03 -6.77
N MET A 794 -27.96 -27.07 -6.84
CA MET A 794 -27.18 -26.66 -5.67
C MET A 794 -27.96 -25.69 -4.77
N PRO A 795 -27.73 -25.70 -3.44
CA PRO A 795 -28.49 -24.87 -2.51
C PRO A 795 -28.26 -23.36 -2.75
N ALA A 796 -29.34 -22.58 -2.80
CA ALA A 796 -29.29 -21.14 -3.10
C ALA A 796 -28.55 -20.33 -2.02
N GLU A 797 -28.57 -20.82 -0.78
CA GLU A 797 -27.87 -20.29 0.39
C GLU A 797 -26.34 -20.23 0.23
N ARG A 798 -25.78 -21.04 -0.67
CA ARG A 798 -24.33 -21.10 -0.93
C ARG A 798 -23.90 -20.29 -2.16
N ALA A 799 -24.85 -19.78 -2.95
CA ALA A 799 -24.58 -19.12 -4.22
C ALA A 799 -24.22 -17.63 -4.02
N PHE A 800 -23.17 -17.35 -3.23
CA PHE A 800 -22.67 -15.99 -2.99
C PHE A 800 -21.20 -15.87 -3.36
N LEU A 801 -20.87 -14.87 -4.16
CA LEU A 801 -19.51 -14.49 -4.52
C LEU A 801 -19.03 -13.38 -3.59
N SER A 802 -17.94 -13.61 -2.85
CA SER A 802 -17.24 -12.61 -2.04
C SER A 802 -16.11 -11.96 -2.83
N PHE A 803 -15.99 -10.64 -2.71
CA PHE A 803 -14.92 -9.82 -3.26
C PHE A 803 -14.12 -9.16 -2.13
N VAL A 804 -12.81 -9.36 -2.14
CA VAL A 804 -11.92 -9.08 -1.00
C VAL A 804 -10.65 -8.40 -1.50
N GLU A 805 -10.16 -7.38 -0.80
CA GLU A 805 -8.86 -6.72 -1.02
C GLU A 805 -7.79 -7.39 -0.14
N ALA A 806 -6.67 -7.80 -0.72
CA ALA A 806 -5.55 -8.39 0.03
C ALA A 806 -4.50 -7.32 0.34
N SER A 807 -4.03 -7.29 1.60
CA SER A 807 -3.02 -6.32 2.02
C SER A 807 -1.71 -6.49 1.24
N PRO A 808 -1.05 -5.38 0.85
CA PRO A 808 0.24 -5.43 0.18
C PRO A 808 1.40 -5.81 1.11
N ILE A 809 1.18 -5.76 2.44
CA ILE A 809 2.21 -6.00 3.47
C ILE A 809 2.07 -7.39 4.08
N ASP A 810 0.85 -7.80 4.41
CA ASP A 810 0.55 -9.08 5.04
C ASP A 810 -0.41 -9.89 4.17
N LYS A 811 0.01 -11.08 3.73
CA LYS A 811 -0.79 -11.93 2.83
C LYS A 811 -2.02 -12.54 3.51
N ASP A 812 -2.05 -12.56 4.83
CA ASP A 812 -3.18 -13.05 5.63
C ASP A 812 -4.11 -11.91 6.09
N ASP A 813 -3.70 -10.65 5.94
CA ASP A 813 -4.56 -9.49 6.18
C ASP A 813 -5.43 -9.20 4.94
N ARG A 814 -6.73 -9.40 5.11
CA ARG A 814 -7.73 -9.37 4.04
C ARG A 814 -8.88 -8.46 4.44
N THR A 815 -9.21 -7.50 3.57
CA THR A 815 -10.31 -6.58 3.76
C THR A 815 -11.50 -7.00 2.90
N PHE A 816 -12.63 -7.29 3.54
CA PHE A 816 -13.89 -7.55 2.84
C PHE A 816 -14.36 -6.30 2.08
N LEU A 817 -14.64 -6.41 0.77
CA LEU A 817 -15.20 -5.30 -0.02
C LEU A 817 -16.71 -5.47 -0.23
N SER A 818 -17.13 -6.60 -0.78
CA SER A 818 -18.54 -6.85 -1.11
C SER A 818 -18.87 -8.33 -1.28
N ASN A 819 -20.16 -8.64 -1.29
CA ASN A 819 -20.71 -9.93 -1.68
C ASN A 819 -21.77 -9.71 -2.75
N LYS A 820 -21.88 -10.66 -3.69
CA LYS A 820 -22.95 -10.74 -4.71
C LYS A 820 -23.65 -12.10 -4.67
N GLN A 821 -24.98 -12.12 -4.46
CA GLN A 821 -25.75 -13.35 -4.64
C GLN A 821 -25.92 -13.66 -6.13
N ILE A 822 -25.67 -14.91 -6.50
CA ILE A 822 -25.80 -15.39 -7.87
C ILE A 822 -27.10 -16.17 -7.99
N THR A 823 -28.02 -15.61 -8.77
CA THR A 823 -29.36 -16.15 -8.99
C THR A 823 -29.49 -16.85 -10.33
N ALA A 824 -28.70 -16.42 -11.31
CA ALA A 824 -28.72 -16.95 -12.65
C ALA A 824 -28.09 -18.35 -12.71
N ASN A 825 -28.74 -19.28 -13.40
CA ASN A 825 -28.20 -20.63 -13.60
C ASN A 825 -27.04 -20.61 -14.61
N ILE A 826 -26.11 -21.58 -14.53
CA ILE A 826 -24.98 -21.73 -15.48
C ILE A 826 -25.39 -21.80 -16.96
N GLY A 827 -26.63 -22.23 -17.27
CA GLY A 827 -27.13 -22.24 -18.65
C GLY A 827 -27.48 -20.86 -19.21
N LYS A 828 -27.64 -19.86 -18.33
CA LYS A 828 -27.88 -18.45 -18.67
C LYS A 828 -27.23 -17.56 -17.60
N PRO A 829 -25.88 -17.50 -17.55
CA PRO A 829 -25.14 -16.78 -16.52
C PRO A 829 -25.41 -15.27 -16.58
N GLU A 830 -25.31 -14.59 -15.44
CA GLU A 830 -25.48 -13.14 -15.30
C GLU A 830 -24.12 -12.43 -15.24
N ILE A 831 -24.10 -11.13 -15.58
CA ILE A 831 -22.93 -10.27 -15.38
C ILE A 831 -23.19 -9.42 -14.14
N ILE A 832 -22.31 -9.48 -13.16
CA ILE A 832 -22.36 -8.65 -11.95
C ILE A 832 -21.24 -7.63 -11.93
N GLU A 833 -21.48 -6.47 -11.32
CA GLU A 833 -20.50 -5.39 -11.17
C GLU A 833 -20.02 -5.25 -9.71
N LEU A 834 -18.70 -5.15 -9.54
CA LEU A 834 -17.99 -5.10 -8.27
C LEU A 834 -17.11 -3.83 -8.24
N PRO A 835 -17.59 -2.71 -7.70
CA PRO A 835 -16.81 -1.47 -7.65
C PRO A 835 -15.64 -1.57 -6.65
N PHE A 836 -14.50 -0.97 -6.99
CA PHE A 836 -13.33 -0.84 -6.12
C PHE A 836 -12.55 0.46 -6.41
N LYS A 837 -11.62 0.85 -5.54
CA LYS A 837 -10.81 2.07 -5.71
C LYS A 837 -9.32 1.74 -5.70
N VAL A 838 -8.60 2.19 -6.71
CA VAL A 838 -7.14 2.10 -6.78
C VAL A 838 -6.56 3.35 -6.14
N ARG A 839 -5.76 3.18 -5.08
CA ARG A 839 -5.10 4.28 -4.34
C ARG A 839 -3.59 4.31 -4.60
N PRO A 840 -2.93 5.46 -4.46
CA PRO A 840 -1.47 5.52 -4.41
C PRO A 840 -0.96 4.67 -3.24
N GLY A 841 -0.03 3.74 -3.49
CA GLY A 841 0.49 2.82 -2.48
C GLY A 841 -0.53 1.84 -1.88
N GLY A 842 -1.76 1.78 -2.41
CA GLY A 842 -2.80 0.87 -1.96
C GLY A 842 -2.62 -0.56 -2.47
N ALA A 843 -3.43 -1.49 -1.95
CA ALA A 843 -3.44 -2.86 -2.40
C ALA A 843 -3.69 -2.95 -3.92
N ARG A 844 -3.03 -3.93 -4.55
CA ARG A 844 -3.20 -4.25 -5.97
C ARG A 844 -3.73 -5.65 -6.18
N LYS A 845 -4.07 -6.35 -5.10
CA LYS A 845 -4.51 -7.74 -5.14
C LYS A 845 -5.93 -7.83 -4.61
N PHE A 846 -6.82 -8.39 -5.42
CA PHE A 846 -8.22 -8.63 -5.08
C PHE A 846 -8.51 -10.13 -5.16
N ILE A 847 -9.53 -10.62 -4.46
CA ILE A 847 -9.83 -12.05 -4.36
C ILE A 847 -11.34 -12.25 -4.55
N LEU A 848 -11.71 -13.17 -5.44
CA LEU A 848 -13.07 -13.70 -5.62
C LEU A 848 -13.17 -15.09 -5.02
N MET A 849 -14.20 -15.36 -4.21
CA MET A 849 -14.35 -16.65 -3.52
C MET A 849 -15.82 -16.95 -3.20
N GLU A 850 -16.18 -18.23 -3.02
CA GLU A 850 -17.46 -18.60 -2.42
C GLU A 850 -17.52 -18.03 -0.99
N LYS A 851 -18.66 -17.49 -0.59
CA LYS A 851 -18.90 -16.95 0.76
C LYS A 851 -18.46 -17.94 1.85
N ARG A 852 -17.51 -17.51 2.69
CA ARG A 852 -16.97 -18.24 3.86
C ARG A 852 -16.21 -17.27 4.80
N PRO A 853 -15.83 -17.70 6.02
CA PRO A 853 -14.96 -16.91 6.89
C PRO A 853 -13.62 -16.52 6.23
N LEU A 854 -13.17 -15.27 6.43
CA LEU A 854 -11.93 -14.74 5.83
C LEU A 854 -10.65 -15.26 6.50
N LYS A 855 -10.67 -15.45 7.82
CA LYS A 855 -9.54 -16.04 8.56
C LYS A 855 -9.61 -17.56 8.49
N LYS A 856 -8.49 -18.17 8.09
CA LYS A 856 -8.30 -19.63 8.14
C LYS A 856 -8.18 -20.06 9.60
N GLU A 857 -9.28 -20.40 10.26
CA GLU A 857 -9.17 -21.22 11.47
C GLU A 857 -8.61 -22.59 11.05
N GLY A 858 -7.47 -22.96 11.64
CA GLY A 858 -6.68 -24.11 11.25
C GLY A 858 -7.44 -25.43 11.40
N ILE A 859 -8.18 -25.84 10.37
CA ILE A 859 -8.51 -27.25 10.20
C ILE A 859 -7.18 -27.96 9.97
N SER A 860 -6.76 -28.76 10.96
CA SER A 860 -5.57 -29.59 10.87
C SER A 860 -5.64 -30.45 9.60
N LEU A 861 -4.49 -30.73 8.98
CA LEU A 861 -4.41 -31.64 7.82
C LEU A 861 -5.22 -32.94 8.04
N PRO A 862 -5.17 -33.61 9.21
CA PRO A 862 -6.03 -34.75 9.52
C PRO A 862 -7.54 -34.45 9.52
N GLY A 863 -7.95 -33.27 9.98
CA GLY A 863 -9.35 -32.82 9.93
C GLY A 863 -9.83 -32.54 8.50
N ARG A 864 -8.93 -32.06 7.62
CA ARG A 864 -9.20 -31.94 6.17
C ARG A 864 -9.30 -33.30 5.51
N THR A 865 -8.38 -34.21 5.83
CA THR A 865 -8.42 -35.59 5.33
C THR A 865 -9.72 -36.27 5.73
N ARG A 866 -10.18 -36.16 7.00
CA ARG A 866 -11.49 -36.70 7.45
C ARG A 866 -12.68 -36.13 6.68
N ALA A 867 -12.73 -34.82 6.45
CA ALA A 867 -13.82 -34.18 5.70
C ALA A 867 -13.87 -34.64 4.22
N ILE A 868 -12.70 -34.97 3.64
CA ILE A 868 -12.54 -35.46 2.27
C ILE A 868 -12.81 -36.98 2.18
N THR A 869 -12.41 -37.77 3.18
CA THR A 869 -12.58 -39.24 3.20
C THR A 869 -14.00 -39.69 3.55
N ASP A 870 -14.77 -38.92 4.33
CA ASP A 870 -16.14 -39.26 4.73
C ASP A 870 -17.20 -39.01 3.63
N ALA A 871 -16.79 -38.90 2.35
CA ALA A 871 -17.65 -38.68 1.19
C ALA A 871 -18.53 -37.41 1.23
N LYS A 872 -18.29 -36.48 2.16
CA LYS A 872 -18.94 -35.15 2.23
C LYS A 872 -18.20 -34.09 1.39
N GLN A 873 -17.72 -34.50 0.22
CA GLN A 873 -17.21 -33.54 -0.76
C GLN A 873 -18.41 -32.68 -1.19
N ARG A 874 -18.38 -31.38 -0.85
CA ARG A 874 -19.45 -30.47 -1.26
C ARG A 874 -19.21 -30.10 -2.72
N ASP A 875 -20.18 -30.35 -3.58
CA ASP A 875 -20.12 -29.86 -4.95
C ASP A 875 -19.98 -28.33 -4.97
N PRO A 876 -19.26 -27.79 -5.97
CA PRO A 876 -19.17 -26.35 -6.19
C PRO A 876 -20.58 -25.80 -6.45
N VAL A 877 -20.78 -24.53 -6.12
CA VAL A 877 -22.10 -23.88 -6.29
C VAL A 877 -22.06 -22.81 -7.37
N LEU A 878 -20.88 -22.22 -7.58
CA LEU A 878 -20.65 -21.13 -8.50
C LEU A 878 -19.69 -21.54 -9.60
N TRP A 879 -20.00 -21.08 -10.81
CA TRP A 879 -19.16 -21.18 -11.98
C TRP A 879 -19.00 -19.79 -12.58
N ILE A 880 -17.76 -19.33 -12.73
CA ILE A 880 -17.39 -18.06 -13.34
C ILE A 880 -17.01 -18.32 -14.80
N ASP A 881 -17.69 -17.64 -15.72
CA ASP A 881 -17.40 -17.64 -17.16
C ASP A 881 -16.19 -16.74 -17.46
N TRP A 882 -16.24 -15.48 -17.01
CA TRP A 882 -15.14 -14.52 -17.16
C TRP A 882 -15.16 -13.40 -16.12
N ILE A 883 -14.03 -12.70 -16.00
CA ILE A 883 -13.84 -11.51 -15.16
C ILE A 883 -13.21 -10.39 -16.00
N GLU A 884 -13.72 -9.18 -15.89
CA GLU A 884 -13.15 -7.97 -16.50
C GLU A 884 -13.08 -6.84 -15.46
N TYR A 885 -12.23 -5.83 -15.66
CA TYR A 885 -12.31 -4.58 -14.91
C TYR A 885 -12.10 -3.36 -15.80
N GLU A 886 -12.63 -2.23 -15.35
CA GLU A 886 -12.66 -0.95 -16.05
C GLU A 886 -12.39 0.21 -15.09
N GLY A 887 -11.51 1.13 -15.49
CA GLY A 887 -11.29 2.41 -14.82
C GLY A 887 -9.98 3.11 -15.27
N PRO A 888 -9.66 4.30 -14.73
CA PRO A 888 -10.45 5.01 -13.72
C PRO A 888 -11.78 5.52 -14.30
N LEU A 889 -12.88 5.15 -13.64
CA LEU A 889 -14.23 5.62 -13.92
C LEU A 889 -14.28 7.12 -13.63
N VAL A 890 -14.81 7.89 -14.57
CA VAL A 890 -15.19 9.27 -14.30
C VAL A 890 -16.38 9.20 -13.35
N ALA A 891 -16.18 9.54 -12.09
CA ALA A 891 -17.29 9.65 -11.15
C ALA A 891 -18.35 10.59 -11.76
N SER A 892 -19.51 10.03 -12.09
CA SER A 892 -20.59 10.73 -12.77
C SER A 892 -21.11 11.95 -11.99
N ASP A 893 -20.80 12.02 -10.69
CA ASP A 893 -21.22 13.09 -9.78
C ASP A 893 -20.09 13.95 -9.18
N SER A 894 -18.80 13.68 -9.45
CA SER A 894 -17.72 14.44 -8.79
C SER A 894 -17.29 15.70 -9.54
N ARG A 895 -17.93 16.03 -10.67
CA ARG A 895 -17.87 17.38 -11.25
C ARG A 895 -18.75 18.38 -10.50
N ALA A 896 -18.91 18.23 -9.18
CA ALA A 896 -19.08 19.40 -8.33
C ALA A 896 -17.91 20.32 -8.68
N LYS A 897 -18.22 21.49 -9.24
CA LYS A 897 -17.26 22.48 -9.74
C LYS A 897 -16.21 22.75 -8.66
N ILE A 898 -15.10 22.01 -8.67
CA ILE A 898 -13.91 22.37 -7.90
C ILE A 898 -13.44 23.64 -8.59
N ILE A 899 -13.82 24.79 -8.03
CA ILE A 899 -13.21 26.07 -8.38
C ILE A 899 -11.74 25.87 -7.99
N PRO A 900 -10.78 25.80 -8.95
CA PRO A 900 -9.37 25.67 -8.61
C PRO A 900 -9.04 26.81 -7.63
N VAL A 901 -8.25 26.57 -6.59
CA VAL A 901 -7.63 27.67 -5.82
C VAL A 901 -6.50 28.25 -6.69
N VAL A 902 -6.87 28.71 -7.87
CA VAL A 902 -6.06 29.47 -8.80
C VAL A 902 -6.94 30.64 -9.19
N PHE A 903 -6.89 31.70 -8.38
CA PHE A 903 -7.56 32.94 -8.72
C PHE A 903 -6.87 33.51 -9.95
N GLU A 904 -7.55 33.47 -11.10
CA GLU A 904 -6.99 33.97 -12.35
C GLU A 904 -6.46 35.40 -12.15
N ASN A 905 -5.20 35.62 -12.54
CA ASN A 905 -4.52 36.91 -12.48
C ASN A 905 -4.99 37.86 -13.59
N LYS A 906 -6.28 38.17 -13.63
CA LYS A 906 -6.80 38.97 -14.74
C LYS A 906 -6.81 40.47 -14.50
N ASN A 907 -6.67 40.98 -13.26
CA ASN A 907 -6.89 42.41 -12.97
C ASN A 907 -6.26 43.00 -11.65
N SER A 908 -5.25 42.40 -11.00
CA SER A 908 -4.68 42.96 -9.76
C SER A 908 -3.57 43.99 -10.02
N ALA A 909 -3.62 45.14 -9.34
CA ALA A 909 -2.65 46.24 -9.50
C ALA A 909 -1.25 45.94 -8.93
N SER A 910 -1.11 44.99 -7.99
CA SER A 910 0.16 44.53 -7.42
C SER A 910 0.11 43.05 -6.98
N GLU A 911 1.26 42.39 -6.79
CA GLU A 911 1.35 41.02 -6.23
C GLU A 911 0.72 40.93 -4.83
N ARG A 912 0.87 41.98 -4.02
CA ARG A 912 0.27 42.06 -2.69
C ARG A 912 -1.26 42.13 -2.77
N ASP A 913 -1.81 42.88 -3.73
CA ASP A 913 -3.26 42.96 -3.95
C ASP A 913 -3.81 41.64 -4.50
N HIS A 914 -3.02 40.95 -5.34
CA HIS A 914 -3.32 39.61 -5.78
C HIS A 914 -3.40 38.65 -4.58
N ALA A 915 -2.34 38.58 -3.76
CA ALA A 915 -2.28 37.74 -2.57
C ALA A 915 -3.45 38.04 -1.61
N ARG A 916 -3.76 39.32 -1.38
CA ARG A 916 -4.92 39.73 -0.58
C ARG A 916 -6.21 39.12 -1.12
N LYS A 917 -6.46 39.23 -2.43
CA LYS A 917 -7.68 38.71 -3.06
C LYS A 917 -7.78 37.19 -2.94
N ILE A 918 -6.67 36.46 -3.11
CA ILE A 918 -6.60 35.02 -2.88
C ILE A 918 -6.97 34.68 -1.44
N ILE A 919 -6.26 35.31 -0.49
CA ILE A 919 -6.43 35.05 0.94
C ILE A 919 -7.86 35.36 1.37
N GLU A 920 -8.42 36.48 0.93
CA GLU A 920 -9.79 36.91 1.25
C GLU A 920 -10.81 35.92 0.71
N THR A 921 -10.74 35.58 -0.58
CA THR A 921 -11.72 34.68 -1.19
C THR A 921 -11.62 33.26 -0.61
N PHE A 922 -10.40 32.78 -0.39
CA PHE A 922 -10.17 31.48 0.24
C PHE A 922 -10.67 31.46 1.68
N ALA A 923 -10.37 32.49 2.47
CA ALA A 923 -10.81 32.59 3.85
C ALA A 923 -12.33 32.67 3.97
N VAL A 924 -13.01 33.44 3.11
CA VAL A 924 -14.49 33.50 3.07
C VAL A 924 -15.06 32.10 2.85
N ARG A 925 -14.57 31.35 1.86
CA ARG A 925 -15.07 30.00 1.57
C ARG A 925 -14.73 29.00 2.67
N ALA A 926 -13.48 29.01 3.15
CA ALA A 926 -13.03 28.19 4.27
C ALA A 926 -13.84 28.46 5.55
N PHE A 927 -14.25 29.71 5.75
CA PHE A 927 -15.10 30.13 6.86
C PHE A 927 -16.60 30.09 6.52
N ARG A 928 -17.01 29.29 5.53
CA ARG A 928 -18.42 29.02 5.19
C ARG A 928 -19.20 30.31 4.93
N ASP A 929 -18.64 31.14 4.06
CA ASP A 929 -19.12 32.46 3.65
C ASP A 929 -19.13 33.53 4.75
N LYS A 930 -18.56 33.26 5.92
CA LYS A 930 -18.34 34.30 6.94
C LYS A 930 -17.10 35.12 6.57
N ALA A 931 -17.32 36.38 6.20
CA ALA A 931 -16.23 37.30 5.93
C ALA A 931 -15.35 37.50 7.19
N PRO A 932 -14.04 37.24 7.10
CA PRO A 932 -13.12 37.57 8.19
C PRO A 932 -12.98 39.08 8.37
N LYS A 933 -12.62 39.50 9.59
CA LYS A 933 -12.36 40.92 9.86
C LYS A 933 -11.20 41.44 9.00
N PRO A 934 -11.24 42.70 8.51
CA PRO A 934 -10.16 43.27 7.72
C PRO A 934 -8.79 43.17 8.39
N GLU A 935 -8.73 43.29 9.73
CA GLU A 935 -7.47 43.17 10.48
C GLU A 935 -6.90 41.75 10.46
N TYR A 936 -7.75 40.72 10.36
CA TYR A 936 -7.30 39.33 10.22
C TYR A 936 -6.71 39.10 8.83
N ILE A 937 -7.38 39.56 7.78
CA ILE A 937 -6.83 39.53 6.42
C ILE A 937 -5.52 40.32 6.36
N GLU A 938 -5.44 41.48 7.00
CA GLU A 938 -4.20 42.25 7.08
C GLU A 938 -3.08 41.48 7.77
N LYS A 939 -3.36 40.72 8.83
CA LYS A 939 -2.37 39.84 9.46
C LYS A 939 -1.88 38.74 8.53
N LEU A 940 -2.78 38.10 7.78
CA LEU A 940 -2.42 37.07 6.80
C LEU A 940 -1.64 37.64 5.61
N VAL A 941 -2.01 38.82 5.13
CA VAL A 941 -1.24 39.56 4.11
C VAL A 941 0.11 39.97 4.68
N LYS A 942 0.21 40.35 5.96
CA LYS A 942 1.51 40.57 6.62
C LYS A 942 2.34 39.28 6.73
N LEU A 943 1.72 38.12 6.96
CA LEU A 943 2.43 36.83 6.91
C LEU A 943 2.99 36.58 5.52
N PHE A 944 2.18 36.80 4.48
CA PHE A 944 2.64 36.77 3.10
C PHE A 944 3.80 37.76 2.87
N ASP A 945 3.65 39.03 3.27
CA ASP A 945 4.68 40.08 3.17
C ASP A 945 5.97 39.65 3.89
N MET A 946 5.88 38.97 5.04
CA MET A 946 7.03 38.43 5.77
C MET A 946 7.70 37.28 5.03
N ARG A 947 6.94 36.36 4.42
CA ARG A 947 7.50 35.27 3.61
C ARG A 947 8.16 35.81 2.34
N VAL A 948 7.55 36.79 1.69
CA VAL A 948 8.16 37.52 0.57
C VAL A 948 9.44 38.24 1.01
N LYS A 949 9.43 38.94 2.15
CA LYS A 949 10.65 39.56 2.75
C LYS A 949 11.71 38.53 3.11
N ALA A 950 11.32 37.30 3.45
CA ALA A 950 12.22 36.17 3.72
C ALA A 950 12.73 35.48 2.45
N GLY A 951 12.28 35.90 1.26
CA GLY A 951 12.76 35.42 -0.04
C GLY A 951 11.90 34.36 -0.72
N ASP A 952 10.71 34.06 -0.20
CA ASP A 952 9.80 33.08 -0.83
C ASP A 952 9.18 33.61 -2.12
N LYS A 953 9.06 32.75 -3.14
CA LYS A 953 8.23 33.00 -4.34
C LYS A 953 6.75 33.05 -3.98
N PHE A 954 5.94 33.76 -4.78
CA PHE A 954 4.50 33.93 -4.56
C PHE A 954 3.78 32.61 -4.21
N GLU A 955 4.01 31.54 -4.96
CA GLU A 955 3.33 30.24 -4.80
C GLU A 955 3.69 29.53 -3.48
N ASN A 956 4.88 29.80 -2.93
CA ASN A 956 5.29 29.28 -1.62
C ASN A 956 4.87 30.24 -0.50
N ALA A 957 5.02 31.54 -0.71
CA ALA A 957 4.63 32.58 0.23
C ALA A 957 3.12 32.57 0.51
N ILE A 958 2.29 32.23 -0.49
CA ILE A 958 0.83 32.19 -0.36
C ILE A 958 0.34 30.94 0.40
N LYS A 959 1.08 29.83 0.38
CA LYS A 959 0.69 28.61 1.13
C LYS A 959 0.68 28.84 2.63
N GLU A 960 1.58 29.67 3.16
CA GLU A 960 1.67 29.95 4.57
C GLU A 960 0.37 30.57 5.14
N PRO A 961 -0.13 31.73 4.65
CA PRO A 961 -1.39 32.28 5.13
C PRO A 961 -2.59 31.36 4.86
N LEU A 962 -2.61 30.60 3.75
CA LEU A 962 -3.69 29.64 3.47
C LEU A 962 -3.68 28.47 4.47
N SER A 963 -2.51 27.98 4.86
CA SER A 963 -2.40 26.92 5.87
C SER A 963 -2.86 27.40 7.25
N VAL A 964 -2.57 28.66 7.60
CA VAL A 964 -3.09 29.29 8.81
C VAL A 964 -4.62 29.39 8.77
N VAL A 965 -5.22 29.68 7.61
CA VAL A 965 -6.68 29.63 7.44
C VAL A 965 -7.21 28.22 7.70
N LEU A 966 -6.54 27.15 7.26
CA LEU A 966 -6.99 25.76 7.48
C LEU A 966 -6.74 25.23 8.90
N ALA A 967 -5.94 25.93 9.71
CA ALA A 967 -5.66 25.55 11.10
C ALA A 967 -6.34 26.47 12.13
N THR A 968 -6.90 27.61 11.71
CA THR A 968 -7.47 28.59 12.64
C THR A 968 -8.77 28.11 13.29
N PRO A 969 -9.11 28.59 14.51
CA PRO A 969 -10.40 28.28 15.12
C PRO A 969 -11.60 28.63 14.24
N HIS A 970 -11.54 29.67 13.41
CA HIS A 970 -12.64 30.03 12.50
C HIS A 970 -12.90 28.99 11.40
N PHE A 971 -11.91 28.17 11.03
CA PHE A 971 -12.08 27.04 10.12
C PHE A 971 -12.45 25.77 10.88
N LEU A 972 -11.64 25.46 11.89
CA LEU A 972 -11.75 24.22 12.66
C LEU A 972 -12.99 24.17 13.54
N TYR A 973 -13.61 25.29 13.90
CA TYR A 973 -14.80 25.31 14.74
C TYR A 973 -16.01 25.86 13.99
N LEU A 974 -17.17 25.29 14.30
CA LEU A 974 -18.46 25.90 14.02
C LEU A 974 -18.66 27.02 15.06
N SER A 975 -18.20 28.22 14.70
CA SER A 975 -18.18 29.37 15.59
C SER A 975 -19.51 30.13 15.57
N GLU A 976 -20.24 30.02 16.67
CA GLU A 976 -21.45 30.79 16.97
C GLU A 976 -21.20 31.59 18.24
N PRO A 977 -20.63 32.80 18.13
CA PRO A 977 -20.20 33.55 19.30
C PRO A 977 -21.40 33.84 20.21
N ALA A 978 -21.24 33.44 21.47
CA ALA A 978 -22.12 33.74 22.58
C ALA A 978 -21.65 35.06 23.22
N GLU A 979 -21.71 36.17 22.47
CA GLU A 979 -21.40 37.50 23.04
C GLU A 979 -22.46 37.93 24.07
N GLU A 980 -23.58 37.22 24.17
CA GLU A 980 -24.70 37.53 25.05
C GLU A 980 -24.90 36.44 26.11
N LYS A 981 -25.21 36.86 27.35
CA LYS A 981 -25.61 35.95 28.45
C LYS A 981 -26.95 35.24 28.20
N ASN A 982 -27.66 35.60 27.12
CA ASN A 982 -28.98 35.10 26.76
C ASN A 982 -28.90 34.28 25.45
N PRO A 983 -29.77 33.27 25.27
CA PRO A 983 -29.90 32.56 24.00
C PRO A 983 -30.26 33.52 22.86
N ARG A 984 -29.51 33.49 21.76
CA ARG A 984 -29.81 34.24 20.52
C ARG A 984 -30.22 33.30 19.39
N ALA A 985 -30.98 33.82 18.43
CA ALA A 985 -31.23 33.10 17.19
C ALA A 985 -29.94 32.97 16.35
N LEU A 986 -29.82 31.88 15.61
CA LEU A 986 -28.74 31.69 14.65
C LEU A 986 -28.98 32.60 13.44
N THR A 987 -27.90 33.16 12.91
CA THR A 987 -27.97 33.82 11.59
C THR A 987 -28.25 32.77 10.51
N PRO A 988 -28.82 33.16 9.35
CA PRO A 988 -29.06 32.22 8.25
C PRO A 988 -27.82 31.42 7.81
N LEU A 989 -26.62 32.02 7.83
CA LEU A 989 -25.35 31.34 7.49
C LEU A 989 -24.90 30.34 8.57
N GLU A 990 -25.04 30.70 9.84
CA GLU A 990 -24.77 29.78 10.96
C GLU A 990 -25.75 28.59 10.91
N PHE A 991 -27.02 28.87 10.60
CA PHE A 991 -28.04 27.85 10.44
C PHE A 991 -27.77 26.91 9.27
N ALA A 992 -27.38 27.44 8.10
CA ALA A 992 -26.96 26.63 6.94
C ALA A 992 -25.75 25.73 7.27
N SER A 993 -24.76 26.28 7.96
CA SER A 993 -23.59 25.51 8.41
C SER A 993 -24.00 24.41 9.38
N ARG A 994 -24.82 24.70 10.39
CA ARG A 994 -25.31 23.67 11.31
C ARG A 994 -26.09 22.57 10.60
N LEU A 995 -27.01 22.96 9.73
CA LEU A 995 -27.87 22.02 9.02
C LEU A 995 -27.06 21.08 8.12
N SER A 996 -26.08 21.64 7.38
CA SER A 996 -25.18 20.86 6.52
C SER A 996 -24.24 19.93 7.29
N TYR A 997 -23.60 20.37 8.36
CA TYR A 997 -22.77 19.46 9.16
C TYR A 997 -23.59 18.43 9.94
N PHE A 998 -24.83 18.77 10.33
CA PHE A 998 -25.74 17.82 10.96
C PHE A 998 -26.16 16.71 10.00
N LEU A 999 -26.66 17.05 8.81
CA LEU A 999 -27.18 16.06 7.85
C LEU A 999 -26.09 15.43 6.97
N TRP A 1000 -25.04 16.16 6.60
CA TRP A 1000 -24.03 15.72 5.62
C TRP A 1000 -22.63 15.52 6.20
N SER A 1001 -22.35 15.94 7.44
CA SER A 1001 -20.98 16.00 7.98
C SER A 1001 -19.99 16.69 7.02
N ALA A 1002 -20.45 17.71 6.31
CA ALA A 1002 -19.72 18.41 5.26
C ALA A 1002 -20.22 19.88 5.15
N PRO A 1003 -19.44 20.78 4.52
CA PRO A 1003 -19.86 22.16 4.30
C PRO A 1003 -21.19 22.30 3.54
N PRO A 1004 -21.90 23.43 3.74
CA PRO A 1004 -23.09 23.74 2.95
C PRO A 1004 -22.72 23.90 1.47
N ASP A 1005 -23.59 23.44 0.57
CA ASP A 1005 -23.40 23.67 -0.86
C ASP A 1005 -23.84 25.09 -1.26
N GLU A 1006 -23.50 25.48 -2.49
CA GLU A 1006 -23.79 26.83 -2.99
C GLU A 1006 -25.30 27.15 -2.98
N THR A 1007 -26.16 26.15 -3.19
CA THR A 1007 -27.62 26.33 -3.09
C THR A 1007 -28.03 26.73 -1.68
N LEU A 1008 -27.54 26.00 -0.67
CA LEU A 1008 -27.86 26.29 0.73
C LEU A 1008 -27.26 27.63 1.19
N LEU A 1009 -26.03 27.94 0.75
CA LEU A 1009 -25.38 29.22 1.02
C LEU A 1009 -26.12 30.39 0.36
N ALA A 1010 -26.57 30.25 -0.88
CA ALA A 1010 -27.33 31.29 -1.58
C ALA A 1010 -28.66 31.62 -0.86
N LEU A 1011 -29.40 30.60 -0.44
CA LEU A 1011 -30.64 30.76 0.34
C LEU A 1011 -30.38 31.36 1.73
N ALA A 1012 -29.24 31.05 2.34
CA ALA A 1012 -28.82 31.67 3.58
C ALA A 1012 -28.51 33.16 3.38
N ARG A 1013 -27.78 33.53 2.31
CA ARG A 1013 -27.46 34.92 1.98
C ARG A 1013 -28.70 35.75 1.67
N SER A 1014 -29.71 35.19 1.00
CA SER A 1014 -30.99 35.88 0.76
C SER A 1014 -31.90 35.94 1.98
N GLY A 1015 -31.61 35.16 3.04
CA GLY A 1015 -32.47 35.01 4.21
C GLY A 1015 -33.69 34.10 3.96
N ASP A 1016 -33.82 33.49 2.78
CA ASP A 1016 -34.94 32.61 2.46
C ASP A 1016 -34.86 31.26 3.17
N LEU A 1017 -33.65 30.82 3.55
CA LEU A 1017 -33.44 29.50 4.17
C LEU A 1017 -34.26 29.30 5.46
N ILE A 1018 -34.53 30.37 6.21
CA ILE A 1018 -35.30 30.28 7.47
C ILE A 1018 -36.82 30.27 7.26
N LYS A 1019 -37.30 30.43 6.02
CA LYS A 1019 -38.73 30.33 5.70
C LYS A 1019 -39.16 28.85 5.82
N PRO A 1020 -40.26 28.52 6.53
CA PRO A 1020 -40.64 27.13 6.80
C PRO A 1020 -40.70 26.24 5.54
N ASP A 1021 -41.36 26.70 4.48
CA ASP A 1021 -41.53 25.90 3.25
C ASP A 1021 -40.19 25.67 2.53
N VAL A 1022 -39.32 26.68 2.51
CA VAL A 1022 -37.98 26.57 1.91
C VAL A 1022 -37.10 25.64 2.74
N LEU A 1023 -37.18 25.73 4.07
CA LEU A 1023 -36.43 24.88 4.97
C LEU A 1023 -36.81 23.41 4.81
N VAL A 1024 -38.11 23.09 4.78
CA VAL A 1024 -38.59 21.72 4.55
C VAL A 1024 -38.06 21.18 3.22
N LEU A 1025 -38.19 21.95 2.13
CA LEU A 1025 -37.68 21.56 0.82
C LEU A 1025 -36.16 21.30 0.82
N GLN A 1026 -35.39 22.13 1.54
CA GLN A 1026 -33.94 21.93 1.65
C GLN A 1026 -33.59 20.73 2.53
N VAL A 1027 -34.30 20.50 3.64
CA VAL A 1027 -34.10 19.33 4.51
C VAL A 1027 -34.38 18.04 3.72
N ASP A 1028 -35.49 17.98 3.00
CA ASP A 1028 -35.86 16.81 2.18
C ASP A 1028 -34.80 16.55 1.10
N ARG A 1029 -34.40 17.59 0.35
CA ARG A 1029 -33.29 17.50 -0.63
C ARG A 1029 -32.01 16.98 -0.01
N MET A 1030 -31.69 17.43 1.20
CA MET A 1030 -30.47 17.04 1.91
C MET A 1030 -30.54 15.61 2.41
N ILE A 1031 -31.68 15.16 2.94
CA ILE A 1031 -31.91 13.76 3.33
C ILE A 1031 -31.84 12.85 2.11
N ASP A 1032 -32.37 13.28 0.98
CA ASP A 1032 -32.36 12.51 -0.27
C ASP A 1032 -30.97 12.38 -0.90
N SER A 1033 -30.06 13.33 -0.63
CA SER A 1033 -28.68 13.26 -1.07
C SER A 1033 -27.94 12.04 -0.52
N SER A 1034 -27.01 11.48 -1.30
CA SER A 1034 -26.09 10.43 -0.81
C SER A 1034 -25.22 10.90 0.36
N LYS A 1035 -24.99 12.20 0.51
CA LYS A 1035 -24.25 12.80 1.63
C LYS A 1035 -24.94 12.55 2.98
N SER A 1036 -26.25 12.31 3.03
CA SER A 1036 -26.98 12.01 4.28
C SER A 1036 -26.55 10.69 4.93
N GLY A 1037 -25.93 9.80 4.15
CA GLY A 1037 -25.34 8.57 4.65
C GLY A 1037 -24.25 8.81 5.71
N GLU A 1038 -23.55 9.95 5.67
CA GLU A 1038 -22.55 10.30 6.69
C GLU A 1038 -23.20 10.49 8.08
N PHE A 1039 -24.38 11.14 8.13
CA PHE A 1039 -25.18 11.26 9.36
C PHE A 1039 -25.68 9.90 9.81
N VAL A 1040 -26.35 9.14 8.93
CA VAL A 1040 -26.93 7.83 9.29
C VAL A 1040 -25.86 6.90 9.85
N ASN A 1041 -24.73 6.77 9.15
CA ASN A 1041 -23.64 5.90 9.56
C ASN A 1041 -23.01 6.40 10.87
N GLY A 1042 -22.65 7.69 10.94
CA GLY A 1042 -21.98 8.27 12.10
C GLY A 1042 -22.84 8.25 13.36
N PHE A 1043 -24.10 8.65 13.27
CA PHE A 1043 -25.05 8.66 14.39
C PHE A 1043 -25.35 7.24 14.86
N THR A 1044 -25.75 6.36 13.96
CA THR A 1044 -26.18 4.99 14.32
C THR A 1044 -25.01 4.18 14.89
N HIS A 1045 -23.81 4.33 14.33
CA HIS A 1045 -22.62 3.62 14.80
C HIS A 1045 -22.34 3.94 16.28
N GLN A 1046 -22.45 5.22 16.64
CA GLN A 1046 -22.15 5.70 17.98
C GLN A 1046 -23.30 5.47 18.96
N TRP A 1047 -24.54 5.74 18.55
CA TRP A 1047 -25.72 5.52 19.36
C TRP A 1047 -25.83 4.07 19.80
N LEU A 1048 -25.67 3.12 18.87
CA LEU A 1048 -25.89 1.70 19.16
C LEU A 1048 -24.62 0.93 19.53
N ARG A 1049 -23.47 1.61 19.64
CA ARG A 1049 -22.14 1.04 19.91
C ARG A 1049 -21.77 -0.09 18.96
N MET A 1050 -21.91 0.19 17.66
CA MET A 1050 -21.65 -0.78 16.59
C MET A 1050 -20.18 -1.22 16.54
N ASP A 1051 -19.26 -0.48 17.18
CA ASP A 1051 -17.86 -0.88 17.41
C ASP A 1051 -17.75 -2.21 18.18
N ARG A 1052 -18.72 -2.52 19.04
CA ARG A 1052 -18.73 -3.76 19.81
C ARG A 1052 -18.84 -5.01 18.93
N LEU A 1053 -19.46 -4.89 17.75
CA LEU A 1053 -19.55 -6.00 16.79
C LEU A 1053 -18.16 -6.45 16.31
N ASP A 1054 -17.17 -5.55 16.36
CA ASP A 1054 -15.79 -5.80 15.96
C ASP A 1054 -14.83 -6.08 17.13
N PHE A 1055 -15.32 -5.97 18.38
CA PHE A 1055 -14.51 -6.10 19.59
C PHE A 1055 -14.05 -7.55 19.86
N PHE A 1056 -14.86 -8.55 19.51
CA PHE A 1056 -14.56 -9.97 19.72
C PHE A 1056 -14.62 -10.74 18.40
N GLN A 1057 -13.85 -11.84 18.33
CA GLN A 1057 -13.90 -12.77 17.21
C GLN A 1057 -15.03 -13.78 17.47
N PHE A 1058 -15.86 -14.04 16.46
CA PHE A 1058 -16.89 -15.08 16.54
C PHE A 1058 -16.27 -16.44 16.22
N ASN A 1059 -16.61 -17.46 17.01
CA ASN A 1059 -16.11 -18.81 16.78
C ASN A 1059 -16.78 -19.39 15.53
N THR A 1060 -16.01 -19.49 14.44
CA THR A 1060 -16.53 -19.86 13.12
C THR A 1060 -16.84 -21.34 13.00
N GLN A 1061 -16.34 -22.18 13.92
CA GLN A 1061 -16.70 -23.60 14.02
C GLN A 1061 -18.09 -23.78 14.62
N LEU A 1062 -18.45 -22.97 15.61
CA LEU A 1062 -19.78 -22.99 16.23
C LEU A 1062 -20.83 -22.29 15.35
N TYR A 1063 -20.45 -21.19 14.69
CA TYR A 1063 -21.36 -20.33 13.93
C TYR A 1063 -20.95 -20.15 12.48
N ARG A 1064 -20.85 -21.27 11.76
CA ARG A 1064 -20.33 -21.29 10.38
C ARG A 1064 -21.04 -20.35 9.40
N ASP A 1065 -22.35 -20.10 9.59
CA ASP A 1065 -23.15 -19.24 8.70
C ASP A 1065 -22.96 -17.73 8.99
N PHE A 1066 -22.29 -17.37 10.09
CA PHE A 1066 -22.02 -16.00 10.51
C PHE A 1066 -20.56 -15.61 10.21
N ASP A 1067 -20.20 -15.62 8.93
CA ASP A 1067 -18.90 -15.13 8.44
C ASP A 1067 -18.85 -13.59 8.36
N GLU A 1068 -17.68 -13.03 7.98
CA GLU A 1068 -17.47 -11.59 7.86
C GLU A 1068 -18.46 -10.90 6.92
N SER A 1069 -18.96 -11.60 5.92
CA SER A 1069 -19.91 -11.05 4.98
C SER A 1069 -21.34 -11.02 5.53
N THR A 1070 -21.75 -12.05 6.28
CA THR A 1070 -23.00 -12.03 7.06
C THR A 1070 -22.93 -10.95 8.13
N LYS A 1071 -21.79 -10.83 8.82
CA LYS A 1071 -21.54 -9.79 9.83
C LYS A 1071 -21.63 -8.38 9.23
N ALA A 1072 -21.02 -8.16 8.07
CA ALA A 1072 -21.11 -6.88 7.34
C ALA A 1072 -22.53 -6.57 6.87
N ALA A 1073 -23.26 -7.58 6.38
CA ALA A 1073 -24.67 -7.43 6.00
C ALA A 1073 -25.55 -7.12 7.21
N ALA A 1074 -25.37 -7.83 8.34
CA ALA A 1074 -26.06 -7.59 9.59
C ALA A 1074 -25.81 -6.17 10.14
N ARG A 1075 -24.57 -5.68 10.04
CA ARG A 1075 -24.24 -4.28 10.36
C ARG A 1075 -24.99 -3.31 9.44
N SER A 1076 -25.02 -3.61 8.14
CA SER A 1076 -25.68 -2.78 7.14
C SER A 1076 -27.20 -2.74 7.30
N GLU A 1077 -27.85 -3.83 7.73
CA GLU A 1077 -29.28 -3.84 8.04
C GLU A 1077 -29.65 -2.75 9.05
N VAL A 1078 -28.83 -2.56 10.09
CA VAL A 1078 -29.05 -1.51 11.09
C VAL A 1078 -29.02 -0.13 10.43
N PHE A 1079 -27.96 0.17 9.68
CA PHE A 1079 -27.82 1.46 8.98
C PHE A 1079 -28.92 1.70 7.95
N ARG A 1080 -29.25 0.70 7.12
CA ARG A 1080 -30.27 0.80 6.07
C ARG A 1080 -31.68 0.87 6.63
N THR A 1081 -31.94 0.27 7.79
CA THR A 1081 -33.22 0.43 8.49
C THR A 1081 -33.38 1.86 9.01
N ILE A 1082 -32.35 2.43 9.63
CA ILE A 1082 -32.38 3.83 10.09
C ILE A 1082 -32.51 4.79 8.90
N GLU A 1083 -31.76 4.55 7.82
CA GLU A 1083 -31.89 5.32 6.58
C GLU A 1083 -33.31 5.23 6.00
N HIS A 1084 -33.91 4.04 5.98
CA HIS A 1084 -35.28 3.86 5.50
C HIS A 1084 -36.28 4.62 6.37
N VAL A 1085 -36.17 4.52 7.70
CA VAL A 1085 -37.05 5.26 8.62
C VAL A 1085 -36.92 6.77 8.41
N LEU A 1086 -35.69 7.26 8.19
CA LEU A 1086 -35.43 8.68 7.93
C LEU A 1086 -35.99 9.14 6.58
N ARG A 1087 -35.62 8.47 5.48
CA ARG A 1087 -35.99 8.86 4.10
C ARG A 1087 -37.48 8.71 3.82
N MET A 1088 -38.11 7.69 4.39
CA MET A 1088 -39.55 7.46 4.20
C MET A 1088 -40.42 8.17 5.23
N ASN A 1089 -39.79 8.88 6.19
CA ASN A 1089 -40.47 9.48 7.34
C ASN A 1089 -41.39 8.47 8.07
N SER A 1090 -40.88 7.25 8.28
CA SER A 1090 -41.60 6.17 8.96
C SER A 1090 -41.67 6.39 10.47
N SER A 1091 -42.45 5.57 11.18
CA SER A 1091 -42.55 5.71 12.64
C SER A 1091 -41.26 5.29 13.33
N VAL A 1092 -40.77 6.09 14.28
CA VAL A 1092 -39.65 5.67 15.16
C VAL A 1092 -40.00 4.38 15.93
N ARG A 1093 -41.29 4.08 16.14
CA ARG A 1093 -41.74 2.82 16.75
C ARG A 1093 -41.36 1.58 15.93
N ASP A 1094 -41.15 1.73 14.64
CA ASP A 1094 -40.72 0.64 13.74
C ASP A 1094 -39.33 0.12 14.13
N LEU A 1095 -38.52 0.94 14.84
CA LEU A 1095 -37.24 0.51 15.41
C LEU A 1095 -37.41 -0.42 16.63
N LEU A 1096 -38.55 -0.39 17.32
CA LEU A 1096 -38.83 -1.32 18.42
C LEU A 1096 -39.49 -2.59 17.90
N LYS A 1097 -40.50 -2.43 17.04
CA LYS A 1097 -41.16 -3.54 16.35
C LYS A 1097 -41.77 -3.05 15.05
N SER A 1098 -41.50 -3.80 13.99
CA SER A 1098 -42.07 -3.60 12.67
C SER A 1098 -42.61 -4.92 12.13
N ASP A 1099 -43.51 -4.83 11.15
CA ASP A 1099 -43.98 -5.95 10.31
C ASP A 1099 -43.09 -6.15 9.08
N TYR A 1100 -41.92 -5.51 9.06
CA TYR A 1100 -40.94 -5.59 7.99
C TYR A 1100 -39.51 -5.58 8.52
N VAL A 1101 -38.57 -5.98 7.68
CA VAL A 1101 -37.11 -5.80 7.87
C VAL A 1101 -36.52 -5.15 6.61
N VAL A 1102 -35.36 -4.51 6.74
CA VAL A 1102 -34.62 -3.93 5.60
C VAL A 1102 -33.37 -4.75 5.37
N ILE A 1103 -33.45 -5.70 4.44
CA ILE A 1103 -32.44 -6.75 4.26
C ILE A 1103 -32.12 -6.95 2.78
N ASN A 1104 -30.99 -7.59 2.53
CA ASN A 1104 -30.62 -8.14 1.23
C ASN A 1104 -30.68 -9.68 1.25
N GLY A 1105 -30.31 -10.34 0.15
CA GLY A 1105 -30.34 -11.79 0.00
C GLY A 1105 -29.49 -12.55 1.03
N ILE A 1106 -28.37 -11.97 1.49
CA ILE A 1106 -27.51 -12.58 2.53
C ILE A 1106 -28.29 -12.74 3.84
N LEU A 1107 -28.94 -11.67 4.28
CA LEU A 1107 -29.71 -11.69 5.52
C LEU A 1107 -31.04 -12.39 5.39
N ALA A 1108 -31.69 -12.32 4.23
CA ALA A 1108 -32.89 -13.11 3.95
C ALA A 1108 -32.60 -14.59 4.13
N ASN A 1109 -31.49 -15.07 3.56
CA ASN A 1109 -31.04 -16.43 3.75
C ASN A 1109 -30.72 -16.73 5.22
N TYR A 1110 -29.97 -15.85 5.89
CA TYR A 1110 -29.61 -16.01 7.29
C TYR A 1110 -30.82 -16.05 8.24
N TYR A 1111 -31.89 -15.33 7.89
CA TYR A 1111 -33.15 -15.28 8.65
C TYR A 1111 -34.17 -16.33 8.24
N GLY A 1112 -33.94 -17.08 7.16
CA GLY A 1112 -34.91 -18.03 6.61
C GLY A 1112 -36.13 -17.35 5.99
N ILE A 1113 -35.93 -16.19 5.35
CA ILE A 1113 -36.97 -15.47 4.61
C ILE A 1113 -36.81 -15.80 3.13
N ASP A 1114 -37.79 -16.50 2.58
CA ASP A 1114 -37.80 -16.93 1.18
C ASP A 1114 -38.12 -15.80 0.20
N GLY A 1115 -37.76 -15.98 -1.07
CA GLY A 1115 -38.14 -15.09 -2.18
C GLY A 1115 -37.35 -13.80 -2.31
N ILE A 1116 -36.34 -13.57 -1.45
CA ILE A 1116 -35.47 -12.39 -1.51
C ILE A 1116 -34.07 -12.78 -1.93
N SER A 1117 -33.55 -12.08 -2.94
CA SER A 1117 -32.20 -12.30 -3.46
C SER A 1117 -31.51 -11.00 -3.89
N GLY A 1118 -30.19 -11.06 -4.09
CA GLY A 1118 -29.35 -9.92 -4.51
C GLY A 1118 -28.84 -9.10 -3.32
N ASP A 1119 -28.02 -8.08 -3.58
CA ASP A 1119 -27.29 -7.37 -2.50
C ASP A 1119 -27.94 -6.08 -2.04
N GLU A 1120 -28.92 -5.62 -2.80
CA GLU A 1120 -29.67 -4.44 -2.47
C GLU A 1120 -30.48 -4.66 -1.21
N PHE A 1121 -30.33 -3.73 -0.28
CA PHE A 1121 -31.17 -3.67 0.90
C PHE A 1121 -32.55 -3.13 0.51
N ARG A 1122 -33.58 -3.91 0.82
CA ARG A 1122 -34.97 -3.58 0.50
C ARG A 1122 -35.87 -3.90 1.68
N LYS A 1123 -36.97 -3.17 1.78
CA LYS A 1123 -38.03 -3.45 2.74
C LYS A 1123 -38.71 -4.77 2.37
N VAL A 1124 -38.76 -5.70 3.33
CA VAL A 1124 -39.35 -7.03 3.18
C VAL A 1124 -40.32 -7.27 4.33
N ALA A 1125 -41.57 -7.62 4.02
CA ALA A 1125 -42.56 -7.96 5.04
C ALA A 1125 -42.17 -9.26 5.76
N VAL A 1126 -42.38 -9.32 7.07
CA VAL A 1126 -42.16 -10.55 7.86
C VAL A 1126 -43.50 -11.19 8.25
N PRO A 1127 -43.57 -12.53 8.36
CA PRO A 1127 -44.79 -13.20 8.79
C PRO A 1127 -45.27 -12.73 10.17
N LYS A 1128 -46.58 -12.77 10.40
CA LYS A 1128 -47.17 -12.48 11.71
C LYS A 1128 -46.60 -13.41 12.78
N GLY A 1129 -46.11 -12.85 13.89
CA GLY A 1129 -45.46 -13.61 14.95
C GLY A 1129 -43.96 -13.87 14.73
N SER A 1130 -43.38 -13.36 13.63
CA SER A 1130 -41.93 -13.45 13.41
C SER A 1130 -41.15 -12.78 14.56
N PRO A 1131 -40.04 -13.39 15.02
CA PRO A 1131 -39.13 -12.77 15.97
C PRO A 1131 -38.31 -11.63 15.34
N ARG A 1132 -38.39 -11.45 14.01
CA ARG A 1132 -37.75 -10.37 13.26
C ARG A 1132 -38.63 -9.11 13.24
N GLY A 1133 -38.04 -7.99 12.82
CA GLY A 1133 -38.65 -6.66 12.84
C GLY A 1133 -38.29 -5.88 14.10
N GLY A 1134 -37.91 -4.61 13.92
CA GLY A 1134 -37.25 -3.79 14.95
C GLY A 1134 -35.80 -4.20 15.24
N LEU A 1135 -35.08 -3.36 15.98
CA LEU A 1135 -33.66 -3.52 16.34
C LEU A 1135 -33.40 -4.81 17.13
N LEU A 1136 -34.33 -5.20 18.01
CA LEU A 1136 -34.20 -6.40 18.85
C LEU A 1136 -34.37 -7.71 18.06
N GLY A 1137 -34.82 -7.65 16.81
CA GLY A 1137 -34.88 -8.79 15.91
C GLY A 1137 -33.65 -8.95 15.01
N MET A 1138 -32.71 -8.00 15.04
CA MET A 1138 -31.56 -7.95 14.11
C MET A 1138 -30.36 -8.74 14.63
N ALA A 1139 -29.67 -9.44 13.73
CA ALA A 1139 -28.50 -10.26 14.06
C ALA A 1139 -27.37 -9.44 14.69
N ALA A 1140 -27.06 -8.25 14.16
CA ALA A 1140 -25.97 -7.43 14.69
C ALA A 1140 -26.19 -7.03 16.15
N ILE A 1141 -27.42 -6.63 16.51
CA ILE A 1141 -27.76 -6.24 17.89
C ILE A 1141 -27.64 -7.45 18.83
N MET A 1142 -28.19 -8.60 18.42
CA MET A 1142 -28.10 -9.83 19.21
C MET A 1142 -26.65 -10.33 19.36
N ALA A 1143 -25.84 -10.16 18.32
CA ALA A 1143 -24.45 -10.57 18.29
C ALA A 1143 -23.57 -9.71 19.20
N MET A 1144 -23.79 -8.39 19.26
CA MET A 1144 -23.10 -7.49 20.18
C MET A 1144 -23.32 -7.84 21.66
N GLY A 1145 -24.46 -8.47 21.99
CA GLY A 1145 -24.76 -9.00 23.32
C GLY A 1145 -24.22 -10.41 23.58
N SER A 1146 -23.10 -10.79 22.97
CA SER A 1146 -22.43 -12.10 23.13
C SER A 1146 -20.93 -11.92 23.39
N ASN A 1147 -20.20 -13.02 23.54
CA ASN A 1147 -18.73 -13.03 23.56
C ASN A 1147 -18.11 -13.70 22.32
N GLY A 1148 -18.90 -13.95 21.27
CA GLY A 1148 -18.47 -14.65 20.06
C GLY A 1148 -18.62 -16.17 20.10
N GLU A 1149 -18.80 -16.78 21.28
CA GLU A 1149 -19.02 -18.23 21.45
C GLU A 1149 -20.39 -18.55 22.06
N VAL A 1150 -20.80 -17.79 23.08
CA VAL A 1150 -22.05 -17.98 23.81
C VAL A 1150 -22.78 -16.65 24.00
N THR A 1151 -24.10 -16.72 24.19
CA THR A 1151 -24.96 -15.57 24.46
C THR A 1151 -24.68 -14.97 25.85
N SER A 1152 -24.96 -13.68 26.01
CA SER A 1152 -24.95 -13.01 27.32
C SER A 1152 -26.28 -12.29 27.55
N PRO A 1153 -27.20 -12.88 28.36
CA PRO A 1153 -28.46 -12.23 28.73
C PRO A 1153 -28.22 -10.86 29.40
N VAL A 1154 -27.18 -10.79 30.24
CA VAL A 1154 -26.81 -9.58 30.97
C VAL A 1154 -26.48 -8.45 30.01
N GLU A 1155 -25.58 -8.71 29.05
CA GLU A 1155 -25.16 -7.69 28.08
C GLU A 1155 -26.32 -7.25 27.17
N ARG A 1156 -27.21 -8.19 26.78
CA ARG A 1156 -28.41 -7.87 26.01
C ARG A 1156 -29.38 -6.99 26.80
N GLY A 1157 -29.63 -7.31 28.08
CA GLY A 1157 -30.48 -6.51 28.95
C GLY A 1157 -29.89 -5.10 29.21
N VAL A 1158 -28.59 -5.02 29.49
CA VAL A 1158 -27.86 -3.75 29.65
C VAL A 1158 -27.97 -2.90 28.38
N TRP A 1159 -27.82 -3.50 27.20
CA TRP A 1159 -27.92 -2.79 25.93
C TRP A 1159 -29.30 -2.15 25.73
N VAL A 1160 -30.39 -2.90 25.99
CA VAL A 1160 -31.76 -2.37 25.90
C VAL A 1160 -31.97 -1.20 26.86
N LEU A 1161 -31.61 -1.39 28.13
CA LEU A 1161 -31.73 -0.37 29.16
C LEU A 1161 -30.97 0.91 28.80
N LYS A 1162 -29.75 0.76 28.30
CA LYS A 1162 -28.88 1.88 27.98
C LYS A 1162 -29.28 2.63 26.71
N PHE A 1163 -29.58 1.92 25.63
CA PHE A 1163 -29.69 2.54 24.30
C PHE A 1163 -31.14 2.74 23.82
N LEU A 1164 -32.10 2.00 24.37
CA LEU A 1164 -33.51 2.15 24.02
C LEU A 1164 -34.34 2.85 25.11
N LEU A 1165 -34.03 2.59 26.39
CA LEU A 1165 -34.80 3.12 27.51
C LEU A 1165 -34.14 4.29 28.25
N ASN A 1166 -32.89 4.61 27.93
CA ASN A 1166 -32.07 5.66 28.59
C ASN A 1166 -32.04 5.51 30.12
N ASP A 1167 -31.92 4.27 30.60
CA ASP A 1167 -31.96 3.90 32.01
C ASP A 1167 -30.82 2.91 32.31
N PRO A 1168 -29.55 3.30 32.09
CA PRO A 1168 -28.41 2.39 32.19
C PRO A 1168 -28.24 1.88 33.62
N PRO A 1169 -27.90 0.59 33.80
CA PRO A 1169 -27.60 0.07 35.14
C PRO A 1169 -26.30 0.70 35.70
N PRO A 1170 -26.14 0.74 37.03
CA PRO A 1170 -24.92 1.24 37.64
C PRO A 1170 -23.70 0.37 37.26
N PRO A 1171 -22.47 0.91 37.32
CA PRO A 1171 -21.26 0.15 37.02
C PRO A 1171 -21.12 -1.05 37.96
N ALA A 1172 -20.53 -2.13 37.45
CA ALA A 1172 -20.31 -3.34 38.24
C ALA A 1172 -19.45 -3.05 39.48
N PRO A 1173 -19.77 -3.62 40.66
CA PRO A 1173 -18.95 -3.47 41.86
C PRO A 1173 -17.53 -4.02 41.64
N PRO A 1174 -16.48 -3.36 42.18
CA PRO A 1174 -15.14 -3.93 42.20
C PRO A 1174 -15.14 -5.20 43.08
N ALA A 1175 -14.60 -6.31 42.55
CA ALA A 1175 -14.57 -7.65 43.15
C ALA A 1175 -15.92 -8.40 43.18
N VAL A 1176 -16.36 -8.89 42.02
CA VAL A 1176 -17.48 -9.83 41.91
C VAL A 1176 -17.05 -11.22 42.44
N PRO A 1177 -17.72 -11.80 43.45
CA PRO A 1177 -17.38 -13.12 43.96
C PRO A 1177 -17.59 -14.20 42.88
N GLN A 1178 -16.63 -15.11 42.73
CA GLN A 1178 -16.85 -16.30 41.90
C GLN A 1178 -17.79 -17.27 42.61
N LEU A 1179 -18.74 -17.86 41.87
CA LEU A 1179 -19.69 -18.85 42.38
C LEU A 1179 -19.01 -20.22 42.59
N THR A 1180 -17.99 -20.29 43.44
CA THR A 1180 -17.19 -21.51 43.72
C THR A 1180 -18.05 -22.68 44.22
N ARG A 1181 -19.20 -22.42 44.89
CA ARG A 1181 -20.14 -23.47 45.32
C ARG A 1181 -20.79 -24.27 44.18
N LEU A 1182 -20.71 -23.77 42.95
CA LEU A 1182 -21.29 -24.38 41.74
C LEU A 1182 -20.21 -24.90 40.78
N GLU A 1183 -18.95 -24.88 41.21
CA GLU A 1183 -17.81 -25.37 40.43
C GLU A 1183 -18.00 -26.87 40.11
N GLY A 1184 -17.82 -27.23 38.83
CA GLY A 1184 -18.05 -28.59 38.33
C GLY A 1184 -19.51 -28.97 38.03
N LYS A 1185 -20.51 -28.11 38.28
CA LYS A 1185 -21.91 -28.38 37.92
C LYS A 1185 -22.23 -27.91 36.49
N LEU A 1186 -22.86 -28.78 35.69
CA LEU A 1186 -23.40 -28.44 34.37
C LEU A 1186 -24.69 -27.62 34.54
N LEU A 1187 -24.58 -26.30 34.43
CA LEU A 1187 -25.70 -25.36 34.56
C LEU A 1187 -25.96 -24.59 33.27
N THR A 1188 -27.23 -24.43 32.92
CA THR A 1188 -27.66 -23.50 31.86
C THR A 1188 -27.30 -22.06 32.22
N THR A 1189 -27.22 -21.17 31.22
CA THR A 1189 -26.96 -19.74 31.45
C THR A 1189 -28.00 -19.11 32.38
N ARG A 1190 -29.26 -19.55 32.28
CA ARG A 1190 -30.35 -19.07 33.14
C ARG A 1190 -30.17 -19.51 34.59
N GLU A 1191 -29.83 -20.78 34.83
CA GLU A 1191 -29.56 -21.29 36.18
C GLU A 1191 -28.34 -20.62 36.81
N ARG A 1192 -27.28 -20.36 36.03
CA ARG A 1192 -26.10 -19.62 36.50
C ARG A 1192 -26.44 -18.19 36.93
N LEU A 1193 -27.26 -17.48 36.16
CA LEU A 1193 -27.66 -16.12 36.50
C LEU A 1193 -28.65 -16.06 37.67
N LEU A 1194 -29.59 -17.00 37.75
CA LEU A 1194 -30.47 -17.12 38.93
C LEU A 1194 -29.67 -17.40 40.20
N ALA A 1195 -28.67 -18.27 40.13
CA ALA A 1195 -27.75 -18.50 41.24
C ALA A 1195 -26.89 -17.27 41.58
N HIS A 1196 -26.54 -16.45 40.59
CA HIS A 1196 -25.85 -15.18 40.79
C HIS A 1196 -26.75 -14.12 41.46
N GLN A 1197 -28.07 -14.18 41.23
CA GLN A 1197 -29.07 -13.34 41.89
C GLN A 1197 -29.36 -13.72 43.35
N GLU A 1198 -28.89 -14.86 43.83
CA GLU A 1198 -29.02 -15.21 45.26
C GLU A 1198 -28.17 -14.29 46.14
N GLU A 1199 -27.10 -13.70 45.60
CA GLU A 1199 -26.27 -12.72 46.29
C GLU A 1199 -26.96 -11.34 46.30
N PRO A 1200 -27.25 -10.75 47.48
CA PRO A 1200 -28.03 -9.51 47.58
C PRO A 1200 -27.44 -8.32 46.78
N GLN A 1201 -26.11 -8.24 46.72
CA GLN A 1201 -25.39 -7.21 45.96
C GLN A 1201 -25.61 -7.32 44.45
N CYS A 1202 -25.70 -8.54 43.91
CA CYS A 1202 -25.92 -8.79 42.49
C CYS A 1202 -27.41 -8.68 42.12
N ALA A 1203 -28.30 -9.11 43.01
CA ALA A 1203 -29.76 -9.06 42.81
C ALA A 1203 -30.27 -7.64 42.53
N SER A 1204 -29.65 -6.62 43.14
CA SER A 1204 -30.06 -5.21 43.04
C SER A 1204 -30.16 -4.73 41.58
N CYS A 1205 -29.20 -5.11 40.73
CA CYS A 1205 -29.16 -4.76 39.31
C CYS A 1205 -29.79 -5.86 38.43
N HIS A 1206 -29.47 -7.12 38.71
CA HIS A 1206 -29.84 -8.25 37.86
C HIS A 1206 -31.35 -8.51 37.80
N ARG A 1207 -32.13 -8.13 38.84
CA ARG A 1207 -33.61 -8.18 38.79
C ARG A 1207 -34.21 -7.38 37.65
N LYS A 1208 -33.55 -6.29 37.23
CA LYS A 1208 -34.01 -5.44 36.13
C LYS A 1208 -33.42 -5.88 34.79
N ILE A 1209 -32.15 -6.26 34.78
CA ILE A 1209 -31.39 -6.61 33.58
C ILE A 1209 -31.82 -7.97 33.03
N ASP A 1210 -31.82 -9.00 33.87
CA ASP A 1210 -31.90 -10.39 33.42
C ASP A 1210 -33.25 -10.74 32.80
N PRO A 1211 -34.43 -10.27 33.27
CA PRO A 1211 -35.69 -10.56 32.61
C PRO A 1211 -35.73 -10.09 31.15
N ILE A 1212 -35.15 -8.91 30.85
CA ILE A 1212 -35.04 -8.37 29.49
C ILE A 1212 -34.10 -9.28 28.68
N GLY A 1213 -32.94 -9.61 29.25
CA GLY A 1213 -31.96 -10.51 28.64
C GLY A 1213 -32.53 -11.88 28.31
N PHE A 1214 -33.26 -12.50 29.24
CA PHE A 1214 -33.90 -13.80 29.08
C PHE A 1214 -34.95 -13.80 27.96
N GLY A 1215 -35.66 -12.70 27.76
CA GLY A 1215 -36.58 -12.55 26.62
C GLY A 1215 -35.88 -12.66 25.26
N LEU A 1216 -34.59 -12.30 25.21
CA LEU A 1216 -33.75 -12.35 24.01
C LEU A 1216 -32.91 -13.62 23.92
N GLU A 1217 -32.93 -14.50 24.92
CA GLU A 1217 -32.13 -15.73 24.92
C GLU A 1217 -32.61 -16.78 23.91
N ASN A 1218 -33.75 -16.60 23.27
CA ASN A 1218 -34.11 -17.45 22.13
C ASN A 1218 -33.18 -17.23 20.92
N PHE A 1219 -32.48 -16.09 20.84
CA PHE A 1219 -31.42 -15.90 19.85
C PHE A 1219 -30.09 -16.49 20.34
N ASN A 1220 -29.36 -17.21 19.49
CA ASN A 1220 -28.00 -17.67 19.78
C ASN A 1220 -26.98 -16.51 19.74
N ALA A 1221 -25.68 -16.81 19.93
CA ALA A 1221 -24.64 -15.77 20.06
C ALA A 1221 -24.46 -14.89 18.81
N VAL A 1222 -24.96 -15.34 17.65
CA VAL A 1222 -24.86 -14.62 16.36
C VAL A 1222 -26.21 -14.08 15.88
N GLY A 1223 -27.25 -14.16 16.71
CA GLY A 1223 -28.57 -13.60 16.39
C GLY A 1223 -29.46 -14.46 15.49
N LYS A 1224 -29.17 -15.77 15.39
CA LYS A 1224 -30.08 -16.76 14.81
C LYS A 1224 -31.06 -17.22 15.87
N TRP A 1225 -32.34 -17.34 15.52
CA TRP A 1225 -33.36 -17.88 16.42
C TRP A 1225 -33.13 -19.38 16.63
N ARG A 1226 -33.23 -19.86 17.88
CA ARG A 1226 -33.02 -21.26 18.28
C ARG A 1226 -34.33 -22.02 18.40
#